data_AF-A0A2T7NXR5-F1
#
_entry.id   AF-A0A2T7NXR5-F1
#
_cell.length_a   1.000
_cell.length_b   1.000
_cell.length_c   1.000
_cell.angle_alpha   90.00
_cell.angle_beta   90.00
_cell.angle_gamma   90.00
#
_symmetry.space_group_name_H-M   'P 1'
#
loop_
_entity.id
_entity.type
_entity.pdbx_description
1 polymer ?
#
loop_
_entity_poly.entity_id
_entity_poly.type
_entity_poly.pdbx_seq_one_letter_code
_entity_poly.pdbx_strand_id
1 'polypeptide(L)'
;MGDMSSIEDISSTKQRPNTTLVLIVIAVAIVGGFTIGILIGRFATCPDEENEKYKKSVQEADSAITDLLLQSISAENIEVNLKHLTQSPHIAGRDRDFELVAYLKSKFTEYGLDSVKSTPYQVLLSYPDTDNPNTVLIVNNTGGETIVFDSTSTESNISHLEGVIRPFLAYSPSGVVNTSKLVYVNYGRVEDFEFLRTNYNMTFNDSIVIVRYGKIFRGSKVEIAARYGALGVIIYSDPADYTWSEDTRYFPDTWWLPPSGAQRGTLYTGVGDPLTPGYPSIATAYRYNESDTPLVLPTIPAHAMGYGGAVRFLREMQGAEVPKDWRGGLNIPYRLGPGLTPGLSLRMKVTTTNSIRRVDNVIATLRGDVEPDRYVLLGNHRDAWVYGSIDPSSGTAVMMEVARAMGQLVKDKRWRPRRSIMFCSWGAEEYGLLGSNEWAEQYVKSLGARAVAYVNIDIAVEGNNSLRAAGTPLMYRALYEAAKKVPNPSEAEVSQNRRTVYDTWAHSFPWTSSGFALPFIEELGSGSDFTALLQFIGITSSDISYTYDWNKYPIGSYPLYHTEYETFDAMKRLIDTDFKYHRSVGQVAAEVVRSLADSLIIPFNISDYAWGLEMNRRTLDTEVGARLQQIVSNYSDLQKVIEGFKKDVHEFERTVSKIDRNDPMAIRMVNDQLLFLEKAFLDPTGLPFRPNKKLIWFIVIGVAIVGGFTIGILIGRFATCPEETQYEAYSKAVQEADPAISDLLIQSISAKNIEDNLKYLTNVPHIAGEQRDFDLVNHLKTQFVEYGLDSVTSAPYEVLLSYPDKNNPNKVLLVNSTGAVLFDSTSTESNISHLPGVIRPFLAYSPSGVVNVSRLIYVNYGRVEDFEYLKVNKSITFNDSIVIARYGKIFRGSKVEIAARYGAVGVIIYSDPADYTWPQEDSRTFPTRGGCPLAAHREAPSSPEVETH
;
A
#
# COMPACT_ATOMS: atom_id res chain seq x y z
N MET A 1 48.26 89.23 -31.61
CA MET A 1 47.82 90.42 -32.38
C MET A 1 46.32 90.20 -32.56
N GLY A 2 45.42 90.83 -31.80
CA GLY A 2 45.25 92.29 -31.60
C GLY A 2 44.21 92.78 -32.63
N ASP A 3 43.19 93.57 -32.31
CA ASP A 3 42.80 94.16 -31.02
C ASP A 3 41.31 94.64 -31.03
N MET A 4 40.75 94.91 -29.84
CA MET A 4 39.64 95.83 -29.48
C MET A 4 38.33 96.06 -30.30
N SER A 5 37.20 96.01 -29.56
CA SER A 5 36.00 96.92 -29.59
C SER A 5 34.99 96.88 -30.78
N SER A 6 33.67 97.13 -30.67
CA SER A 6 32.74 97.45 -29.53
C SER A 6 31.23 97.50 -29.94
N ILE A 7 30.31 97.35 -28.97
CA ILE A 7 28.87 97.82 -28.92
C ILE A 7 27.83 97.01 -29.77
N GLU A 8 26.92 96.21 -29.16
CA GLU A 8 25.49 96.45 -28.77
C GLU A 8 24.51 96.60 -29.97
N ASP A 9 23.23 96.18 -29.96
CA ASP A 9 22.22 95.92 -28.91
C ASP A 9 21.11 94.93 -29.42
N ILE A 10 20.27 94.37 -28.52
CA ILE A 10 18.82 94.04 -28.68
C ILE A 10 18.31 93.37 -27.39
N SER A 11 17.26 93.94 -26.78
CA SER A 11 16.63 93.43 -25.54
C SER A 11 15.42 92.52 -25.80
N SER A 12 15.11 91.62 -24.85
CA SER A 12 13.99 90.67 -24.93
C SER A 12 12.83 91.02 -23.99
N THR A 13 11.61 90.95 -24.51
CA THR A 13 10.36 91.23 -23.77
C THR A 13 9.84 90.00 -23.02
N LYS A 14 9.50 90.16 -21.73
CA LYS A 14 8.75 89.16 -20.94
C LYS A 14 7.26 89.51 -20.87
N GLN A 15 6.39 88.65 -21.39
CA GLN A 15 4.95 88.68 -21.09
C GLN A 15 4.65 87.93 -19.77
N ARG A 16 3.63 88.38 -19.03
CA ARG A 16 3.13 87.71 -17.81
C ARG A 16 1.98 86.75 -18.14
N PRO A 17 1.91 85.55 -17.54
CA PRO A 17 0.79 84.63 -17.75
C PRO A 17 -0.49 85.10 -17.04
N ASN A 18 -1.65 84.77 -17.63
CA ASN A 18 -2.96 85.25 -17.18
C ASN A 18 -3.57 84.31 -16.11
N THR A 19 -3.55 84.74 -14.85
CA THR A 19 -3.84 83.91 -13.66
C THR A 19 -5.24 83.28 -13.67
N THR A 20 -6.22 83.94 -14.29
CA THR A 20 -7.62 83.46 -14.36
C THR A 20 -7.74 82.17 -15.19
N LEU A 21 -6.94 82.03 -16.26
CA LEU A 21 -6.98 80.84 -17.12
C LEU A 21 -6.49 79.59 -16.36
N VAL A 22 -5.45 79.75 -15.54
CA VAL A 22 -4.88 78.66 -14.72
C VAL A 22 -5.89 78.15 -13.70
N LEU A 23 -6.64 79.04 -13.04
CA LEU A 23 -7.67 78.66 -12.07
C LEU A 23 -8.85 77.90 -12.72
N ILE A 24 -9.25 78.27 -13.94
CA ILE A 24 -10.30 77.56 -14.69
C ILE A 24 -9.83 76.16 -15.09
N VAL A 25 -8.59 76.02 -15.58
CA VAL A 25 -8.02 74.70 -15.93
C VAL A 25 -7.92 73.79 -14.70
N ILE A 26 -7.50 74.32 -13.54
CA ILE A 26 -7.48 73.57 -12.28
C ILE A 26 -8.88 73.15 -11.85
N ALA A 27 -9.88 74.03 -11.92
CA ALA A 27 -11.26 73.69 -11.57
C ALA A 27 -11.85 72.59 -12.48
N VAL A 28 -11.63 72.68 -13.79
CA VAL A 28 -12.05 71.65 -14.76
C VAL A 28 -11.32 70.33 -14.54
N ALA A 29 -10.03 70.36 -14.21
CA ALA A 29 -9.26 69.16 -13.89
C ALA A 29 -9.74 68.48 -12.59
N ILE A 30 -10.09 69.26 -11.55
CA ILE A 30 -10.65 68.73 -10.30
C ILE A 30 -12.04 68.11 -10.55
N VAL A 31 -12.95 68.81 -11.23
CA VAL A 31 -14.31 68.28 -11.52
C VAL A 31 -14.24 67.07 -12.45
N GLY A 32 -13.40 67.11 -13.48
CA GLY A 32 -13.16 66.00 -14.39
C GLY A 32 -12.58 64.78 -13.66
N GLY A 33 -11.54 64.98 -12.83
CA GLY A 33 -10.95 63.93 -11.99
C GLY A 33 -11.94 63.33 -10.99
N PHE A 34 -12.79 64.15 -10.37
CA PHE A 34 -13.81 63.67 -9.43
C PHE A 34 -14.92 62.87 -10.14
N THR A 35 -15.33 63.31 -11.34
CA THR A 35 -16.36 62.64 -12.14
C THR A 35 -15.83 61.33 -12.73
N ILE A 36 -14.59 61.31 -13.22
CA ILE A 36 -13.87 60.10 -13.64
C ILE A 36 -13.67 59.16 -12.44
N GLY A 37 -13.32 59.67 -11.26
CA GLY A 37 -13.20 58.87 -10.03
C GLY A 37 -14.52 58.22 -9.61
N ILE A 38 -15.64 58.93 -9.71
CA ILE A 38 -16.98 58.37 -9.46
C ILE A 38 -17.36 57.33 -10.53
N LEU A 39 -17.05 57.57 -11.80
CA LEU A 39 -17.32 56.61 -12.88
C LEU A 39 -16.48 55.35 -12.72
N ILE A 40 -15.17 55.48 -12.44
CA ILE A 40 -14.29 54.34 -12.13
C ILE A 40 -14.83 53.61 -10.89
N GLY A 41 -15.11 54.30 -9.79
CA GLY A 41 -15.65 53.66 -8.57
C GLY A 41 -17.03 52.99 -8.76
N ARG A 42 -17.82 53.42 -9.76
CA ARG A 42 -19.13 52.84 -10.08
C ARG A 42 -19.08 51.70 -11.11
N PHE A 43 -18.00 51.61 -11.89
CA PHE A 43 -17.76 50.54 -12.89
C PHE A 43 -16.63 49.57 -12.50
N ALA A 44 -15.89 49.84 -11.42
CA ALA A 44 -14.88 48.96 -10.81
C ALA A 44 -15.42 48.22 -9.56
N THR A 45 -16.73 47.93 -9.54
CA THR A 45 -17.26 46.86 -8.69
C THR A 45 -16.65 45.54 -9.14
N CYS A 46 -16.17 44.71 -8.21
CA CYS A 46 -15.66 43.37 -8.52
C CYS A 46 -16.66 42.58 -9.41
N PRO A 47 -16.18 41.71 -10.31
CA PRO A 47 -17.06 40.86 -11.11
C PRO A 47 -17.98 40.05 -10.20
N ASP A 48 -19.25 39.87 -10.58
CA ASP A 48 -20.19 39.05 -9.81
C ASP A 48 -19.65 37.63 -9.54
N GLU A 49 -18.78 37.11 -10.42
CA GLU A 49 -18.07 35.83 -10.25
C GLU A 49 -17.17 35.75 -9.01
N GLU A 50 -16.47 36.82 -8.61
CA GLU A 50 -15.65 36.79 -7.38
C GLU A 50 -16.55 36.71 -6.13
N ASN A 51 -17.68 37.41 -6.16
CA ASN A 51 -18.67 37.41 -5.09
C ASN A 51 -19.37 36.05 -4.97
N GLU A 52 -19.78 35.44 -6.08
CA GLU A 52 -20.35 34.09 -6.09
C GLU A 52 -19.34 33.01 -5.66
N LYS A 53 -18.08 33.11 -6.10
CA LYS A 53 -17.00 32.21 -5.66
C LYS A 53 -16.74 32.33 -4.16
N TYR A 54 -16.74 33.55 -3.62
CA TYR A 54 -16.63 33.79 -2.19
C TYR A 54 -17.82 33.21 -1.41
N LYS A 55 -19.07 33.53 -1.79
CA LYS A 55 -20.29 32.97 -1.16
C LYS A 55 -20.25 31.45 -1.12
N LYS A 56 -19.90 30.81 -2.23
CA LYS A 56 -19.80 29.35 -2.33
C LYS A 56 -18.69 28.76 -1.45
N SER A 57 -17.60 29.51 -1.23
CA SER A 57 -16.49 29.04 -0.39
C SER A 57 -16.81 28.94 1.11
N VAL A 58 -17.84 29.66 1.57
CA VAL A 58 -18.35 29.68 2.96
C VAL A 58 -19.71 29.00 3.11
N GLN A 59 -20.27 28.45 2.03
CA GLN A 59 -21.60 27.86 2.03
C GLN A 59 -21.62 26.52 2.78
N GLU A 60 -22.62 26.34 3.65
CA GLU A 60 -22.92 25.06 4.31
C GLU A 60 -23.48 24.03 3.32
N ALA A 61 -23.32 22.74 3.62
CA ALA A 61 -23.92 21.67 2.83
C ALA A 61 -25.44 21.78 2.79
N ASP A 62 -26.03 21.71 1.59
CA ASP A 62 -27.48 21.72 1.42
C ASP A 62 -28.08 20.39 1.90
N SER A 63 -28.92 20.47 2.95
CA SER A 63 -29.56 19.31 3.55
C SER A 63 -30.51 18.61 2.58
N ALA A 64 -31.12 19.31 1.62
CA ALA A 64 -32.03 18.73 0.64
C ALA A 64 -31.34 17.71 -0.29
N ILE A 65 -30.02 17.83 -0.51
CA ILE A 65 -29.26 16.87 -1.32
C ILE A 65 -29.26 15.47 -0.67
N THR A 66 -29.34 15.40 0.67
CA THR A 66 -29.53 14.14 1.40
C THR A 66 -30.72 13.35 0.85
N ASP A 67 -31.92 13.95 0.88
CA ASP A 67 -33.14 13.26 0.50
C ASP A 67 -33.14 12.88 -0.98
N LEU A 68 -32.62 13.75 -1.84
CA LEU A 68 -32.49 13.51 -3.28
C LEU A 68 -31.54 12.35 -3.59
N LEU A 69 -30.41 12.29 -2.90
CA LEU A 69 -29.42 11.22 -3.06
C LEU A 69 -29.98 9.89 -2.54
N LEU A 70 -30.59 9.88 -1.35
CA LEU A 70 -31.20 8.68 -0.76
C LEU A 70 -32.37 8.14 -1.62
N GLN A 71 -33.19 9.02 -2.20
CA GLN A 71 -34.25 8.63 -3.14
C GLN A 71 -33.70 8.12 -4.47
N SER A 72 -32.52 8.58 -4.89
CA SER A 72 -31.91 8.21 -6.18
C SER A 72 -31.28 6.82 -6.21
N ILE A 73 -30.94 6.20 -5.06
CA ILE A 73 -30.39 4.83 -5.01
C ILE A 73 -31.51 3.81 -5.27
N SER A 74 -31.38 3.03 -6.35
CA SER A 74 -32.32 2.00 -6.78
C SER A 74 -31.82 0.58 -6.53
N ALA A 75 -32.65 -0.25 -5.89
CA ALA A 75 -32.40 -1.68 -5.71
C ALA A 75 -32.35 -2.44 -7.06
N GLU A 76 -33.20 -2.07 -8.02
CA GLU A 76 -33.25 -2.69 -9.35
C GLU A 76 -31.95 -2.48 -10.13
N ASN A 77 -31.35 -1.28 -10.05
CA ASN A 77 -30.07 -1.00 -10.69
C ASN A 77 -28.93 -1.81 -10.05
N ILE A 78 -28.95 -1.97 -8.72
CA ILE A 78 -27.96 -2.80 -8.01
C ILE A 78 -28.12 -4.27 -8.41
N GLU A 79 -29.35 -4.78 -8.52
CA GLU A 79 -29.63 -6.13 -9.01
C GLU A 79 -29.08 -6.34 -10.43
N VAL A 80 -29.33 -5.40 -11.35
CA VAL A 80 -28.82 -5.44 -12.72
C VAL A 80 -27.29 -5.39 -12.76
N ASN A 81 -26.66 -4.53 -11.95
CA ASN A 81 -25.20 -4.45 -11.85
C ASN A 81 -24.61 -5.76 -11.34
N LEU A 82 -25.13 -6.30 -10.22
CA LEU A 82 -24.64 -7.55 -9.64
C LEU A 82 -24.80 -8.72 -10.62
N LYS A 83 -25.95 -8.79 -11.30
CA LYS A 83 -26.21 -9.80 -12.33
C LYS A 83 -25.25 -9.73 -13.52
N HIS A 84 -24.70 -8.56 -13.84
CA HIS A 84 -23.69 -8.42 -14.90
C HIS A 84 -22.27 -8.77 -14.44
N LEU A 85 -21.89 -8.35 -13.23
CA LEU A 85 -20.58 -8.64 -12.66
C LEU A 85 -20.36 -10.16 -12.57
N THR A 86 -21.34 -10.85 -11.96
CA THR A 86 -21.34 -12.28 -11.64
C THR A 86 -21.61 -13.24 -12.82
N GLN A 87 -21.61 -12.77 -14.08
CA GLN A 87 -21.96 -13.60 -15.25
C GLN A 87 -20.94 -14.71 -15.56
N SER A 88 -19.69 -14.53 -15.16
CA SER A 88 -18.56 -15.44 -15.46
C SER A 88 -17.45 -15.22 -14.43
N PRO A 89 -16.59 -16.21 -14.16
CA PRO A 89 -15.54 -16.07 -13.16
C PRO A 89 -14.57 -14.92 -13.50
N HIS A 90 -14.27 -14.05 -12.52
CA HIS A 90 -13.48 -12.82 -12.73
C HIS A 90 -12.26 -12.74 -11.80
N ILE A 91 -11.45 -13.80 -11.83
CA ILE A 91 -10.18 -13.90 -11.12
C ILE A 91 -9.19 -12.84 -11.66
N ALA A 92 -8.49 -12.16 -10.75
CA ALA A 92 -7.52 -11.12 -11.07
C ALA A 92 -6.57 -11.51 -12.21
N GLY A 93 -6.29 -10.57 -13.12
CA GLY A 93 -5.31 -10.76 -14.21
C GLY A 93 -5.70 -11.82 -15.24
N ARG A 94 -7.00 -12.14 -15.35
CA ARG A 94 -7.62 -12.94 -16.42
C ARG A 94 -8.54 -12.07 -17.28
N ASP A 95 -8.91 -12.57 -18.45
CA ASP A 95 -9.60 -11.77 -19.48
C ASP A 95 -10.89 -11.09 -18.97
N ARG A 96 -11.71 -11.80 -18.18
CA ARG A 96 -12.95 -11.26 -17.61
C ARG A 96 -12.71 -10.09 -16.64
N ASP A 97 -11.62 -10.07 -15.88
CA ASP A 97 -11.26 -8.93 -15.02
C ASP A 97 -11.01 -7.67 -15.89
N PHE A 98 -10.28 -7.81 -17.00
CA PHE A 98 -10.06 -6.72 -17.95
C PHE A 98 -11.33 -6.28 -18.70
N GLU A 99 -12.27 -7.19 -18.97
CA GLU A 99 -13.61 -6.82 -19.45
C GLU A 99 -14.36 -5.97 -18.44
N LEU A 100 -14.33 -6.33 -17.16
CA LEU A 100 -14.97 -5.55 -16.09
C LEU A 100 -14.28 -4.18 -15.88
N VAL A 101 -12.96 -4.08 -16.05
CA VAL A 101 -12.23 -2.80 -16.12
C VAL A 101 -12.79 -1.92 -17.24
N ALA A 102 -12.97 -2.46 -18.44
CA ALA A 102 -13.53 -1.72 -19.58
C ALA A 102 -15.00 -1.32 -19.33
N TYR A 103 -15.80 -2.23 -18.75
CA TYR A 103 -17.20 -2.00 -18.39
C TYR A 103 -17.35 -0.88 -17.35
N LEU A 104 -16.60 -0.92 -16.24
CA LEU A 104 -16.63 0.12 -15.22
C LEU A 104 -16.18 1.48 -15.76
N LYS A 105 -15.13 1.52 -16.60
CA LYS A 105 -14.70 2.77 -17.26
C LYS A 105 -15.80 3.35 -18.14
N SER A 106 -16.47 2.49 -18.91
CA SER A 106 -17.62 2.89 -19.73
C SER A 106 -18.77 3.44 -18.86
N LYS A 107 -19.16 2.70 -17.80
CA LYS A 107 -20.26 3.09 -16.91
C LYS A 107 -19.98 4.36 -16.12
N PHE A 108 -18.79 4.52 -15.54
CA PHE A 108 -18.42 5.75 -14.85
C PHE A 108 -18.35 6.98 -15.78
N THR A 109 -17.98 6.77 -17.06
CA THR A 109 -18.06 7.83 -18.08
C THR A 109 -19.52 8.14 -18.44
N GLU A 110 -20.35 7.11 -18.63
CA GLU A 110 -21.79 7.22 -18.86
C GLU A 110 -22.50 7.94 -17.71
N TYR A 111 -22.08 7.74 -16.47
CA TYR A 111 -22.61 8.43 -15.28
C TYR A 111 -22.17 9.90 -15.20
N GLY A 112 -21.20 10.34 -16.00
CA GLY A 112 -20.74 11.73 -16.08
C GLY A 112 -19.72 12.14 -15.02
N LEU A 113 -18.90 11.21 -14.55
CA LEU A 113 -17.78 11.55 -13.66
C LEU A 113 -16.68 12.29 -14.46
N ASP A 114 -16.13 13.36 -13.89
CA ASP A 114 -15.24 14.33 -14.57
C ASP A 114 -13.95 13.71 -15.14
N SER A 115 -13.45 12.62 -14.56
CA SER A 115 -12.25 11.91 -15.01
C SER A 115 -12.36 10.43 -14.69
N VAL A 116 -12.12 9.55 -15.66
CA VAL A 116 -12.15 8.09 -15.48
C VAL A 116 -10.87 7.47 -16.04
N LYS A 117 -10.04 6.89 -15.17
CA LYS A 117 -8.70 6.39 -15.51
C LYS A 117 -8.52 4.95 -15.04
N SER A 118 -7.74 4.17 -15.79
CA SER A 118 -7.21 2.89 -15.31
C SER A 118 -5.73 3.03 -14.97
N THR A 119 -5.31 2.46 -13.85
CA THR A 119 -3.91 2.45 -13.41
C THR A 119 -3.40 1.01 -13.37
N PRO A 120 -2.50 0.61 -14.28
CA PRO A 120 -2.01 -0.76 -14.37
C PRO A 120 -0.75 -1.00 -13.52
N TYR A 121 -0.69 -2.15 -12.85
CA TYR A 121 0.49 -2.68 -12.16
C TYR A 121 0.87 -4.07 -12.72
N GLN A 122 2.10 -4.50 -12.51
CA GLN A 122 2.67 -5.76 -13.00
C GLN A 122 3.12 -6.61 -11.80
N VAL A 123 2.15 -7.19 -11.11
CA VAL A 123 2.28 -7.81 -9.78
C VAL A 123 2.47 -9.32 -9.87
N LEU A 124 3.06 -9.95 -8.85
CA LEU A 124 3.13 -11.40 -8.78
C LEU A 124 1.75 -12.00 -8.44
N LEU A 125 1.16 -12.77 -9.38
CA LEU A 125 -0.06 -13.55 -9.15
C LEU A 125 0.23 -15.06 -9.19
N SER A 126 -0.73 -15.88 -8.74
CA SER A 126 -0.53 -17.32 -8.54
C SER A 126 -1.71 -18.15 -9.04
N TYR A 127 -1.48 -19.22 -9.80
CA TYR A 127 -2.56 -20.05 -10.37
C TYR A 127 -2.20 -21.55 -10.37
N PRO A 128 -3.17 -22.46 -10.25
CA PRO A 128 -2.95 -23.88 -10.46
C PRO A 128 -2.75 -24.18 -11.96
N ASP A 129 -2.01 -25.24 -12.25
CA ASP A 129 -2.02 -25.85 -13.58
C ASP A 129 -3.43 -26.45 -13.84
N THR A 130 -4.06 -26.02 -14.94
CA THR A 130 -5.41 -26.46 -15.33
C THR A 130 -5.44 -27.89 -15.86
N ASP A 131 -4.36 -28.32 -16.50
CA ASP A 131 -4.23 -29.62 -17.14
C ASP A 131 -3.71 -30.66 -16.14
N ASN A 132 -2.90 -30.22 -15.16
CA ASN A 132 -2.42 -31.01 -14.03
C ASN A 132 -2.95 -30.45 -12.70
N PRO A 133 -4.22 -30.69 -12.33
CA PRO A 133 -4.79 -30.13 -11.11
C PRO A 133 -4.07 -30.61 -9.85
N ASN A 134 -4.18 -29.80 -8.79
CA ASN A 134 -3.78 -30.16 -7.44
C ASN A 134 -4.52 -31.43 -6.98
N THR A 135 -3.83 -32.36 -6.31
CA THR A 135 -4.42 -33.61 -5.81
C THR A 135 -3.97 -33.93 -4.39
N VAL A 136 -4.86 -34.55 -3.61
CA VAL A 136 -4.55 -35.21 -2.35
C VAL A 136 -5.18 -36.60 -2.40
N LEU A 137 -4.33 -37.63 -2.42
CA LEU A 137 -4.73 -39.02 -2.56
C LEU A 137 -4.60 -39.76 -1.23
N ILE A 138 -5.50 -40.71 -0.99
CA ILE A 138 -5.26 -41.84 -0.07
C ILE A 138 -4.81 -43.03 -0.92
N VAL A 139 -3.65 -43.56 -0.59
CA VAL A 139 -2.98 -44.63 -1.34
C VAL A 139 -2.83 -45.85 -0.45
N ASN A 140 -3.35 -47.01 -0.87
CA ASN A 140 -3.08 -48.29 -0.23
C ASN A 140 -1.83 -48.90 -0.87
N ASN A 141 -0.86 -49.31 -0.05
CA ASN A 141 0.42 -49.89 -0.46
C ASN A 141 0.44 -51.42 -0.27
N THR A 142 -0.65 -52.01 0.21
CA THR A 142 -0.73 -53.43 0.54
C THR A 142 -0.97 -54.27 -0.71
N GLY A 143 0.06 -54.99 -1.16
CA GLY A 143 0.00 -55.83 -2.37
C GLY A 143 0.21 -55.08 -3.69
N GLY A 144 0.60 -53.81 -3.64
CA GLY A 144 0.76 -52.91 -4.78
C GLY A 144 0.25 -51.52 -4.45
N GLU A 145 0.61 -50.51 -5.26
CA GLU A 145 0.09 -49.15 -5.09
C GLU A 145 -1.30 -49.02 -5.72
N THR A 146 -2.31 -48.64 -4.92
CA THR A 146 -3.69 -48.43 -5.40
C THR A 146 -4.31 -47.18 -4.78
N ILE A 147 -5.03 -46.39 -5.58
CA ILE A 147 -5.71 -45.17 -5.11
C ILE A 147 -7.04 -45.56 -4.46
N VAL A 148 -7.19 -45.26 -3.17
CA VAL A 148 -8.40 -45.52 -2.36
C VAL A 148 -9.36 -44.32 -2.40
N PHE A 149 -8.80 -43.11 -2.46
CA PHE A 149 -9.53 -41.86 -2.60
C PHE A 149 -8.68 -40.84 -3.34
N ASP A 150 -9.33 -40.00 -4.13
CA ASP A 150 -8.73 -38.89 -4.86
C ASP A 150 -9.56 -37.61 -4.59
N SER A 151 -8.91 -36.55 -4.13
CA SER A 151 -9.54 -35.24 -3.91
C SER A 151 -9.75 -34.42 -5.18
N THR A 152 -9.41 -34.92 -6.37
CA THR A 152 -9.65 -34.20 -7.65
C THR A 152 -11.13 -33.93 -7.94
N SER A 153 -12.07 -34.52 -7.19
CA SER A 153 -13.49 -34.16 -7.24
C SER A 153 -13.66 -32.64 -7.15
N THR A 154 -14.25 -32.03 -8.17
CA THR A 154 -14.61 -30.62 -8.14
C THR A 154 -15.75 -30.38 -7.14
N GLU A 155 -15.97 -29.11 -6.83
CA GLU A 155 -17.30 -28.64 -6.43
C GLU A 155 -18.31 -29.04 -7.54
N SER A 156 -19.56 -29.35 -7.15
CA SER A 156 -20.41 -30.26 -7.94
C SER A 156 -21.77 -29.71 -8.38
N ASN A 157 -22.13 -30.04 -9.62
CA ASN A 157 -23.45 -29.93 -10.28
C ASN A 157 -24.03 -28.53 -10.54
N ILE A 158 -23.40 -27.44 -10.09
CA ILE A 158 -23.87 -26.08 -10.44
C ILE A 158 -23.24 -25.64 -11.76
N SER A 159 -23.77 -26.28 -12.82
CA SER A 159 -23.63 -25.97 -14.24
C SER A 159 -22.29 -26.22 -14.94
N HIS A 160 -22.39 -26.52 -16.23
CA HIS A 160 -21.30 -26.85 -17.16
C HIS A 160 -20.56 -25.59 -17.66
N LEU A 161 -20.25 -24.65 -16.76
CA LEU A 161 -19.71 -23.34 -17.13
C LEU A 161 -18.19 -23.38 -17.28
N GLU A 162 -17.72 -22.98 -18.46
CA GLU A 162 -16.30 -22.84 -18.78
C GLU A 162 -15.64 -21.76 -17.89
N GLY A 163 -14.37 -21.98 -17.51
CA GLY A 163 -13.56 -20.98 -16.80
C GLY A 163 -13.51 -21.08 -15.27
N VAL A 164 -14.29 -21.95 -14.62
CA VAL A 164 -14.17 -22.17 -13.16
C VAL A 164 -12.84 -22.86 -12.84
N ILE A 165 -11.94 -22.16 -12.14
CA ILE A 165 -10.68 -22.73 -11.64
C ILE A 165 -10.98 -23.58 -10.40
N ARG A 166 -10.48 -24.82 -10.37
CA ARG A 166 -10.62 -25.76 -9.23
C ARG A 166 -10.07 -25.16 -7.93
N PRO A 167 -10.54 -25.61 -6.75
CA PRO A 167 -10.01 -25.17 -5.46
C PRO A 167 -8.49 -25.20 -5.40
N PHE A 168 -7.90 -24.09 -5.00
CA PHE A 168 -6.47 -23.97 -4.77
C PHE A 168 -6.20 -22.90 -3.73
N LEU A 169 -4.95 -22.87 -3.27
CA LEU A 169 -4.44 -21.88 -2.35
C LEU A 169 -3.32 -21.11 -3.07
N ALA A 170 -3.53 -19.81 -3.29
CA ALA A 170 -2.58 -18.97 -4.02
C ALA A 170 -1.28 -18.81 -3.22
N TYR A 171 -0.17 -18.79 -3.96
CA TYR A 171 1.21 -18.84 -3.46
C TYR A 171 1.60 -20.10 -2.68
N SER A 172 0.77 -21.16 -2.66
CA SER A 172 1.27 -22.46 -2.24
C SER A 172 2.38 -22.90 -3.21
N PRO A 173 3.57 -23.29 -2.72
CA PRO A 173 4.63 -23.79 -3.60
C PRO A 173 4.20 -25.12 -4.23
N SER A 174 4.66 -25.34 -5.46
CA SER A 174 4.50 -26.63 -6.13
C SER A 174 5.38 -27.70 -5.47
N GLY A 175 4.90 -28.94 -5.44
CA GLY A 175 5.63 -30.03 -4.80
C GLY A 175 4.82 -31.32 -4.67
N VAL A 176 5.51 -32.40 -4.35
CA VAL A 176 4.90 -33.71 -4.06
C VAL A 176 5.35 -34.17 -2.68
N VAL A 177 4.39 -34.42 -1.80
CA VAL A 177 4.61 -34.92 -0.43
C VAL A 177 3.96 -36.30 -0.32
N ASN A 178 4.77 -37.32 -0.01
CA ASN A 178 4.29 -38.67 0.29
C ASN A 178 4.57 -38.97 1.77
N THR A 179 3.56 -39.39 2.54
CA THR A 179 3.73 -39.75 3.95
C THR A 179 2.61 -40.65 4.46
N SER A 180 2.87 -41.49 5.46
CA SER A 180 1.83 -42.16 6.24
C SER A 180 1.36 -41.37 7.46
N LYS A 181 2.07 -40.28 7.82
CA LYS A 181 1.78 -39.44 8.99
C LYS A 181 0.78 -38.32 8.62
N LEU A 182 -0.50 -38.49 8.98
CA LEU A 182 -1.47 -37.41 9.07
C LEU A 182 -1.69 -37.02 10.53
N VAL A 183 -1.72 -35.71 10.83
CA VAL A 183 -1.97 -35.17 12.18
C VAL A 183 -3.07 -34.11 12.11
N TYR A 184 -4.06 -34.16 13.02
CA TYR A 184 -5.13 -33.16 13.10
C TYR A 184 -4.77 -32.09 14.12
N VAL A 185 -4.73 -30.83 13.69
CA VAL A 185 -4.24 -29.70 14.50
C VAL A 185 -5.29 -28.61 14.65
N ASN A 186 -6.57 -29.00 14.79
CA ASN A 186 -7.68 -28.08 15.08
C ASN A 186 -7.75 -26.89 14.12
N TYR A 187 -7.52 -25.65 14.57
CA TYR A 187 -7.50 -24.44 13.73
C TYR A 187 -6.08 -24.05 13.28
N GLY A 188 -5.04 -24.83 13.59
CA GLY A 188 -3.66 -24.59 13.18
C GLY A 188 -2.98 -23.41 13.90
N ARG A 189 -3.47 -23.03 15.09
CA ARG A 189 -2.91 -21.92 15.88
C ARG A 189 -1.69 -22.38 16.67
N VAL A 190 -0.85 -21.45 17.12
CA VAL A 190 0.36 -21.78 17.90
C VAL A 190 0.01 -22.59 19.15
N GLU A 191 -1.05 -22.20 19.85
CA GLU A 191 -1.58 -22.93 21.00
C GLU A 191 -2.11 -24.33 20.66
N ASP A 192 -2.59 -24.58 19.43
CA ASP A 192 -3.00 -25.91 19.00
C ASP A 192 -1.78 -26.83 18.81
N PHE A 193 -0.71 -26.35 18.18
CA PHE A 193 0.55 -27.09 18.03
C PHE A 193 1.24 -27.34 19.39
N GLU A 194 1.33 -26.33 20.25
CA GLU A 194 1.91 -26.46 21.59
C GLU A 194 1.12 -27.39 22.50
N PHE A 195 -0.22 -27.37 22.41
CA PHE A 195 -1.08 -28.29 23.15
C PHE A 195 -0.79 -29.75 22.79
N LEU A 196 -0.62 -30.08 21.50
CA LEU A 196 -0.27 -31.44 21.06
C LEU A 196 1.16 -31.83 21.43
N ARG A 197 2.12 -30.91 21.29
CA ARG A 197 3.52 -31.12 21.68
C ARG A 197 3.65 -31.43 23.18
N THR A 198 2.89 -30.71 24.01
CA THR A 198 3.00 -30.78 25.48
C THR A 198 2.17 -31.91 26.10
N ASN A 199 0.94 -32.14 25.62
CA ASN A 199 0.01 -33.09 26.26
C ASN A 199 0.02 -34.48 25.60
N TYR A 200 0.49 -34.59 24.35
CA TYR A 200 0.50 -35.85 23.59
C TYR A 200 1.90 -36.23 23.07
N ASN A 201 2.95 -35.46 23.38
CA ASN A 201 4.31 -35.61 22.85
C ASN A 201 4.34 -35.69 21.30
N MET A 202 3.42 -34.96 20.64
CA MET A 202 3.28 -35.00 19.19
C MET A 202 4.50 -34.40 18.48
N THR A 203 4.88 -35.00 17.36
CA THR A 203 5.89 -34.45 16.44
C THR A 203 5.30 -34.34 15.04
N PHE A 204 5.65 -33.28 14.31
CA PHE A 204 5.06 -32.96 13.00
C PHE A 204 6.03 -33.21 11.83
N ASN A 205 7.30 -33.55 12.12
CA ASN A 205 8.28 -33.92 11.10
C ASN A 205 7.79 -35.08 10.24
N ASP A 206 7.99 -34.96 8.93
CA ASP A 206 7.50 -35.84 7.87
C ASP A 206 5.97 -36.01 7.81
N SER A 207 5.18 -35.15 8.48
CA SER A 207 3.72 -35.22 8.45
C SER A 207 3.08 -34.24 7.47
N ILE A 208 1.90 -34.62 6.96
CA ILE A 208 0.91 -33.66 6.50
C ILE A 208 0.02 -33.35 7.71
N VAL A 209 -0.27 -32.07 7.93
CA VAL A 209 -1.27 -31.67 8.94
C VAL A 209 -2.61 -31.36 8.27
N ILE A 210 -3.70 -31.70 8.94
CA ILE A 210 -5.07 -31.33 8.54
C ILE A 210 -5.67 -30.37 9.56
N VAL A 211 -6.15 -29.22 9.09
CA VAL A 211 -6.64 -28.10 9.90
C VAL A 211 -7.96 -27.55 9.36
N ARG A 212 -8.75 -26.97 10.25
CA ARG A 212 -10.00 -26.27 9.93
C ARG A 212 -9.73 -24.82 9.55
N TYR A 213 -10.56 -24.27 8.66
CA TYR A 213 -10.71 -22.83 8.48
C TYR A 213 -11.24 -22.14 9.75
N GLY A 214 -11.14 -20.80 9.81
CA GLY A 214 -11.57 -19.99 10.95
C GLY A 214 -10.49 -19.71 12.01
N LYS A 215 -10.83 -18.82 12.96
CA LYS A 215 -10.02 -18.30 14.09
C LYS A 215 -8.77 -17.48 13.73
N ILE A 216 -7.96 -17.93 12.78
CA ILE A 216 -6.77 -17.21 12.27
C ILE A 216 -6.71 -17.29 10.74
N PHE A 217 -5.99 -16.33 10.14
CA PHE A 217 -5.77 -16.28 8.70
C PHE A 217 -5.11 -17.55 8.14
N ARG A 218 -5.53 -17.95 6.93
CA ARG A 218 -5.14 -19.22 6.30
C ARG A 218 -3.64 -19.34 6.02
N GLY A 219 -2.99 -18.26 5.58
CA GLY A 219 -1.53 -18.21 5.43
C GLY A 219 -0.78 -18.47 6.72
N SER A 220 -1.24 -17.90 7.83
CA SER A 220 -0.64 -18.10 9.15
C SER A 220 -0.72 -19.55 9.62
N LYS A 221 -1.78 -20.30 9.28
CA LYS A 221 -1.87 -21.75 9.57
C LYS A 221 -0.72 -22.52 8.90
N VAL A 222 -0.42 -22.19 7.63
CA VAL A 222 0.64 -22.84 6.85
C VAL A 222 2.03 -22.41 7.33
N GLU A 223 2.22 -21.13 7.61
CA GLU A 223 3.46 -20.59 8.19
C GLU A 223 3.78 -21.20 9.57
N ILE A 224 2.77 -21.38 10.43
CA ILE A 224 2.92 -22.07 11.71
C ILE A 224 3.24 -23.54 11.48
N ALA A 225 2.50 -24.25 10.64
CA ALA A 225 2.74 -25.68 10.35
C ALA A 225 4.18 -25.94 9.84
N ALA A 226 4.69 -25.08 8.96
CA ALA A 226 6.06 -25.14 8.47
C ALA A 226 7.08 -24.97 9.61
N ARG A 227 6.88 -24.01 10.53
CA ARG A 227 7.73 -23.79 11.70
C ARG A 227 7.77 -24.98 12.67
N TYR A 228 6.71 -25.78 12.73
CA TYR A 228 6.66 -27.03 13.51
C TYR A 228 7.18 -28.27 12.76
N GLY A 229 7.61 -28.12 11.50
CA GLY A 229 8.24 -29.19 10.71
C GLY A 229 7.28 -30.02 9.85
N ALA A 230 6.03 -29.61 9.66
CA ALA A 230 5.13 -30.27 8.73
C ALA A 230 5.60 -30.10 7.27
N LEU A 231 5.40 -31.13 6.43
CA LEU A 231 5.75 -31.10 5.01
C LEU A 231 4.63 -30.56 4.12
N GLY A 232 3.40 -30.50 4.61
CA GLY A 232 2.28 -29.91 3.88
C GLY A 232 1.00 -29.80 4.70
N VAL A 233 0.02 -29.05 4.19
CA VAL A 233 -1.21 -28.69 4.93
C VAL A 233 -2.47 -28.95 4.11
N ILE A 234 -3.42 -29.68 4.69
CA ILE A 234 -4.80 -29.78 4.19
C ILE A 234 -5.65 -28.81 5.01
N ILE A 235 -6.33 -27.87 4.34
CA ILE A 235 -7.29 -26.96 4.98
C ILE A 235 -8.71 -27.31 4.52
N TYR A 236 -9.67 -27.36 5.45
CA TYR A 236 -11.08 -27.60 5.11
C TYR A 236 -12.05 -26.76 5.93
N SER A 237 -13.22 -26.50 5.34
CA SER A 237 -14.32 -25.79 5.99
C SER A 237 -15.19 -26.78 6.77
N ASP A 238 -15.03 -26.87 8.09
CA ASP A 238 -15.76 -27.84 8.90
C ASP A 238 -17.25 -27.46 9.10
N PRO A 239 -18.19 -28.41 9.08
CA PRO A 239 -19.62 -28.13 9.31
C PRO A 239 -19.94 -27.42 10.63
N ALA A 240 -19.13 -27.57 11.69
CA ALA A 240 -19.32 -26.80 12.93
C ALA A 240 -19.14 -25.28 12.74
N ASP A 241 -18.37 -24.89 11.72
CA ASP A 241 -17.98 -23.52 11.44
C ASP A 241 -18.72 -22.93 10.21
N TYR A 242 -19.22 -23.78 9.30
CA TYR A 242 -19.82 -23.38 8.00
C TYR A 242 -21.17 -24.07 7.66
N THR A 243 -21.71 -24.90 8.56
CA THR A 243 -23.01 -25.59 8.39
C THR A 243 -23.72 -25.68 9.76
N TRP A 244 -23.79 -24.56 10.47
CA TRP A 244 -24.31 -24.51 11.84
C TRP A 244 -25.85 -24.55 11.85
N SER A 245 -26.42 -25.74 11.61
CA SER A 245 -27.87 -25.93 11.62
C SER A 245 -28.27 -27.38 11.90
N GLU A 246 -29.48 -27.56 12.43
CA GLU A 246 -30.17 -28.86 12.43
C GLU A 246 -30.76 -29.18 11.04
N ASP A 247 -30.91 -28.19 10.16
CA ASP A 247 -31.27 -28.40 8.76
C ASP A 247 -30.08 -29.01 8.00
N THR A 248 -30.23 -30.26 7.56
CA THR A 248 -29.19 -30.99 6.83
C THR A 248 -29.07 -30.59 5.35
N ARG A 249 -29.95 -29.69 4.87
CA ARG A 249 -29.90 -29.14 3.52
C ARG A 249 -28.87 -28.03 3.41
N TYR A 250 -28.15 -28.05 2.31
CA TYR A 250 -27.13 -27.07 1.92
C TYR A 250 -27.51 -26.41 0.58
N PHE A 251 -26.69 -25.49 0.08
CA PHE A 251 -26.90 -24.84 -1.21
C PHE A 251 -27.10 -25.88 -2.34
N PRO A 252 -28.15 -25.77 -3.19
CA PRO A 252 -28.98 -24.59 -3.42
C PRO A 252 -30.13 -24.35 -2.42
N ASP A 253 -30.57 -25.32 -1.62
CA ASP A 253 -31.81 -25.19 -0.83
C ASP A 253 -31.70 -24.20 0.34
N THR A 254 -30.50 -24.02 0.87
CA THR A 254 -30.18 -23.10 1.97
C THR A 254 -28.88 -22.35 1.65
N TRP A 255 -28.55 -21.33 2.44
CA TRP A 255 -27.25 -20.65 2.35
C TRP A 255 -26.06 -21.50 2.86
N TRP A 256 -26.28 -22.69 3.41
CA TRP A 256 -25.20 -23.48 4.03
C TRP A 256 -24.26 -24.12 3.01
N LEU A 257 -22.99 -24.24 3.39
CA LEU A 257 -21.92 -24.76 2.54
C LEU A 257 -22.18 -26.24 2.15
N PRO A 258 -22.16 -26.62 0.86
CA PRO A 258 -22.25 -28.01 0.42
C PRO A 258 -20.99 -28.84 0.76
N PRO A 259 -21.08 -30.17 0.83
CA PRO A 259 -19.94 -31.04 1.18
C PRO A 259 -18.71 -30.92 0.28
N SER A 260 -18.89 -30.54 -0.98
CA SER A 260 -17.79 -30.34 -1.94
C SER A 260 -17.22 -28.92 -1.91
N GLY A 261 -17.91 -27.95 -1.30
CA GLY A 261 -17.53 -26.53 -1.23
C GLY A 261 -16.18 -26.30 -0.56
N ALA A 262 -15.23 -25.70 -1.29
CA ALA A 262 -13.86 -25.53 -0.84
C ALA A 262 -13.39 -24.07 -0.98
N GLN A 263 -13.27 -23.39 0.17
CA GLN A 263 -12.84 -22.00 0.26
C GLN A 263 -11.42 -21.86 -0.34
N ARG A 264 -11.32 -21.08 -1.42
CA ARG A 264 -10.05 -20.63 -2.03
C ARG A 264 -9.42 -19.50 -1.19
N GLY A 265 -8.24 -19.04 -1.57
CA GLY A 265 -7.62 -17.88 -0.91
C GLY A 265 -6.11 -17.81 -1.05
N THR A 266 -5.58 -16.61 -0.86
CA THR A 266 -4.15 -16.39 -0.70
C THR A 266 -3.61 -16.96 0.62
N LEU A 267 -2.41 -17.57 0.55
CA LEU A 267 -1.60 -17.95 1.71
C LEU A 267 -0.53 -16.91 2.06
N TYR A 268 -0.32 -15.92 1.21
CA TYR A 268 0.62 -14.84 1.45
C TYR A 268 0.13 -13.99 2.64
N THR A 269 1.02 -13.73 3.60
CA THR A 269 0.72 -13.04 4.88
C THR A 269 1.12 -11.57 4.87
N GLY A 270 1.73 -11.09 3.78
CA GLY A 270 2.02 -9.67 3.54
C GLY A 270 0.83 -8.91 2.95
N VAL A 271 1.10 -7.68 2.51
CA VAL A 271 0.17 -6.82 1.75
C VAL A 271 0.95 -6.14 0.64
N GLY A 272 0.32 -5.93 -0.52
CA GLY A 272 1.02 -5.45 -1.72
C GLY A 272 1.83 -6.54 -2.42
N ASP A 273 2.34 -6.21 -3.61
CA ASP A 273 3.11 -7.13 -4.45
C ASP A 273 4.32 -7.68 -3.66
N PRO A 274 4.42 -9.01 -3.46
CA PRO A 274 5.57 -9.62 -2.81
C PRO A 274 6.91 -9.20 -3.41
N LEU A 275 6.95 -8.79 -4.69
CA LEU A 275 8.21 -8.45 -5.38
C LEU A 275 8.58 -6.96 -5.33
N THR A 276 7.69 -6.05 -4.93
CA THR A 276 7.96 -4.59 -4.86
C THR A 276 7.58 -3.96 -3.51
N PRO A 277 8.05 -4.49 -2.37
CA PRO A 277 7.65 -4.02 -1.05
C PRO A 277 8.03 -2.55 -0.80
N GLY A 278 7.02 -1.68 -0.66
CA GLY A 278 7.19 -0.26 -0.29
C GLY A 278 7.35 0.71 -1.47
N TYR A 279 7.17 0.26 -2.71
CA TYR A 279 7.17 1.10 -3.92
C TYR A 279 6.35 0.41 -5.03
N PRO A 280 5.59 1.17 -5.84
CA PRO A 280 4.56 0.59 -6.71
C PRO A 280 5.15 -0.31 -7.81
N SER A 281 4.47 -1.44 -8.05
CA SER A 281 4.80 -2.45 -9.07
C SER A 281 4.50 -1.99 -10.51
N ILE A 282 5.01 -0.82 -10.90
CA ILE A 282 4.96 -0.31 -12.27
C ILE A 282 5.89 -1.11 -13.20
N ALA A 283 5.74 -0.93 -14.52
CA ALA A 283 6.51 -1.65 -15.53
C ALA A 283 8.04 -1.52 -15.38
N THR A 284 8.51 -0.38 -14.87
CA THR A 284 9.94 -0.08 -14.65
C THR A 284 10.43 -0.35 -13.22
N ALA A 285 9.58 -0.89 -12.34
CA ALA A 285 9.96 -1.18 -10.95
C ALA A 285 11.05 -2.27 -10.90
N TYR A 286 12.03 -2.09 -10.02
CA TYR A 286 12.89 -3.18 -9.57
C TYR A 286 12.01 -4.27 -8.93
N ARG A 287 12.38 -5.54 -9.07
CA ARG A 287 11.66 -6.65 -8.46
C ARG A 287 12.65 -7.56 -7.75
N TYR A 288 12.31 -7.96 -6.53
CA TYR A 288 13.02 -9.05 -5.86
C TYR A 288 12.81 -10.36 -6.61
N ASN A 289 13.71 -11.33 -6.42
CA ASN A 289 13.39 -12.72 -6.74
C ASN A 289 12.42 -13.26 -5.67
N GLU A 290 11.60 -14.24 -6.03
CA GLU A 290 10.67 -14.89 -5.08
C GLU A 290 11.38 -15.50 -3.85
N SER A 291 12.65 -15.91 -3.99
CA SER A 291 13.49 -16.41 -2.88
C SER A 291 14.06 -15.34 -1.97
N ASP A 292 14.12 -14.09 -2.45
CA ASP A 292 14.94 -13.02 -1.86
C ASP A 292 14.10 -11.87 -1.29
N THR A 293 12.77 -11.90 -1.48
CA THR A 293 11.87 -10.86 -0.97
C THR A 293 11.79 -10.86 0.56
N PRO A 294 11.75 -9.67 1.20
CA PRO A 294 11.45 -9.58 2.63
C PRO A 294 9.99 -9.95 2.97
N LEU A 295 9.08 -9.98 2.00
CA LEU A 295 7.69 -10.41 2.18
C LEU A 295 7.56 -11.90 1.82
N VAL A 296 8.06 -12.73 2.74
CA VAL A 296 8.26 -14.18 2.57
C VAL A 296 7.00 -14.91 2.08
N LEU A 297 7.15 -15.65 0.98
CA LEU A 297 6.11 -16.52 0.42
C LEU A 297 6.03 -17.87 1.17
N PRO A 298 4.88 -18.58 1.11
CA PRO A 298 4.71 -19.88 1.76
C PRO A 298 5.76 -20.92 1.34
N THR A 299 6.28 -21.69 2.31
CA THR A 299 7.43 -22.59 2.09
C THR A 299 7.08 -24.08 2.00
N ILE A 300 5.83 -24.47 2.29
CA ILE A 300 5.36 -25.86 2.20
C ILE A 300 4.07 -25.96 1.38
N PRO A 301 3.85 -27.03 0.59
CA PRO A 301 2.61 -27.22 -0.16
C PRO A 301 1.37 -27.26 0.73
N ALA A 302 0.30 -26.59 0.31
CA ALA A 302 -0.98 -26.62 0.98
C ALA A 302 -2.14 -26.68 -0.02
N HIS A 303 -3.23 -27.33 0.37
CA HIS A 303 -4.42 -27.48 -0.47
C HIS A 303 -5.72 -27.33 0.34
N ALA A 304 -6.70 -26.65 -0.24
CA ALA A 304 -8.04 -26.48 0.33
C ALA A 304 -8.98 -27.57 -0.22
N MET A 305 -9.86 -28.11 0.63
CA MET A 305 -10.89 -29.08 0.20
C MET A 305 -12.20 -28.91 0.98
N GLY A 306 -13.31 -29.35 0.39
CA GLY A 306 -14.59 -29.43 1.07
C GLY A 306 -14.63 -30.53 2.13
N TYR A 307 -15.53 -30.40 3.10
CA TYR A 307 -15.62 -31.34 4.23
C TYR A 307 -16.02 -32.77 3.83
N GLY A 308 -16.69 -32.94 2.68
CA GLY A 308 -16.97 -34.23 2.06
C GLY A 308 -15.71 -34.94 1.53
N GLY A 309 -14.64 -34.19 1.23
CA GLY A 309 -13.30 -34.72 1.03
C GLY A 309 -12.59 -34.98 2.35
N ALA A 310 -12.57 -33.99 3.25
CA ALA A 310 -11.88 -34.07 4.54
C ALA A 310 -12.33 -35.27 5.40
N VAL A 311 -13.63 -35.60 5.41
CA VAL A 311 -14.19 -36.75 6.13
C VAL A 311 -13.59 -38.09 5.67
N ARG A 312 -13.08 -38.20 4.43
CA ARG A 312 -12.41 -39.40 3.92
C ARG A 312 -11.05 -39.59 4.60
N PHE A 313 -10.29 -38.52 4.80
CA PHE A 313 -9.01 -38.56 5.51
C PHE A 313 -9.20 -38.76 7.01
N LEU A 314 -10.11 -37.99 7.62
CA LEU A 314 -10.37 -38.02 9.07
C LEU A 314 -10.90 -39.38 9.56
N ARG A 315 -11.61 -40.14 8.71
CA ARG A 315 -12.06 -41.51 9.02
C ARG A 315 -10.92 -42.52 9.12
N GLU A 316 -9.89 -42.36 8.29
CA GLU A 316 -8.74 -43.27 8.26
C GLU A 316 -7.68 -42.92 9.33
N MET A 317 -7.76 -41.73 9.94
CA MET A 317 -6.84 -41.32 10.99
C MET A 317 -6.87 -42.25 12.20
N GLN A 318 -5.70 -42.51 12.76
CA GLN A 318 -5.51 -43.33 13.96
C GLN A 318 -5.11 -42.46 15.17
N GLY A 319 -4.70 -43.10 16.27
CA GLY A 319 -4.27 -42.42 17.49
C GLY A 319 -5.43 -42.03 18.42
N ALA A 320 -5.11 -41.20 19.40
CA ALA A 320 -6.06 -40.76 20.43
C ALA A 320 -7.20 -39.92 19.84
N GLU A 321 -8.37 -39.97 20.49
CA GLU A 321 -9.48 -39.08 20.14
C GLU A 321 -9.15 -37.63 20.54
N VAL A 322 -9.66 -36.67 19.77
CA VAL A 322 -9.44 -35.24 20.06
C VAL A 322 -10.12 -34.79 21.36
N PRO A 323 -9.63 -33.72 22.01
CA PRO A 323 -10.38 -33.04 23.07
C PRO A 323 -11.79 -32.66 22.63
N LYS A 324 -12.75 -32.59 23.56
CA LYS A 324 -14.16 -32.29 23.26
C LYS A 324 -14.32 -31.03 22.39
N ASP A 325 -13.62 -29.96 22.73
CA ASP A 325 -13.73 -28.64 22.08
C ASP A 325 -12.96 -28.56 20.74
N TRP A 326 -12.24 -29.62 20.39
CA TRP A 326 -11.55 -29.80 19.11
C TRP A 326 -12.36 -30.61 18.09
N ARG A 327 -13.47 -31.23 18.52
CA ARG A 327 -14.39 -31.95 17.63
C ARG A 327 -15.15 -30.93 16.77
N GLY A 328 -15.29 -31.23 15.48
CA GLY A 328 -16.13 -30.46 14.56
C GLY A 328 -17.52 -31.08 14.36
N GLY A 329 -18.20 -30.65 13.29
CA GLY A 329 -19.58 -31.01 12.96
C GLY A 329 -19.72 -32.26 12.09
N LEU A 330 -18.63 -32.92 11.69
CA LEU A 330 -18.71 -34.19 10.96
C LEU A 330 -19.18 -35.32 11.89
N ASN A 331 -20.11 -36.15 11.41
CA ASN A 331 -20.61 -37.33 12.15
C ASN A 331 -19.61 -38.51 12.08
N ILE A 332 -18.42 -38.31 12.66
CA ILE A 332 -17.33 -39.29 12.81
C ILE A 332 -16.58 -39.01 14.13
N PRO A 333 -15.85 -40.00 14.70
CA PRO A 333 -14.83 -39.70 15.69
C PRO A 333 -13.67 -38.94 15.04
N TYR A 334 -13.29 -37.80 15.62
CA TYR A 334 -12.09 -37.06 15.23
C TYR A 334 -10.90 -37.62 16.01
N ARG A 335 -9.79 -37.95 15.34
CA ARG A 335 -8.57 -38.48 15.96
C ARG A 335 -7.37 -37.61 15.66
N LEU A 336 -6.39 -37.63 16.56
CA LEU A 336 -5.22 -36.76 16.50
C LEU A 336 -4.15 -37.21 15.50
N GLY A 337 -4.07 -38.51 15.19
CA GLY A 337 -2.89 -39.10 14.59
C GLY A 337 -1.79 -39.37 15.63
N PRO A 338 -0.50 -39.48 15.22
CA PRO A 338 -0.07 -39.49 13.83
C PRO A 338 -0.39 -40.83 13.17
N GLY A 339 -0.90 -40.80 11.94
CA GLY A 339 -1.03 -41.99 11.10
C GLY A 339 -2.41 -42.27 10.55
N LEU A 340 -2.45 -43.03 9.45
CA LEU A 340 -3.66 -43.64 8.88
C LEU A 340 -3.80 -45.12 9.25
N THR A 341 -4.94 -45.71 8.90
CA THR A 341 -5.19 -47.17 8.91
C THR A 341 -4.00 -47.92 8.30
N PRO A 342 -3.49 -49.00 8.94
CA PRO A 342 -2.30 -49.71 8.47
C PRO A 342 -2.38 -50.12 6.99
N GLY A 343 -1.31 -49.85 6.25
CA GLY A 343 -1.23 -50.05 4.80
C GLY A 343 -1.56 -48.81 3.96
N LEU A 344 -2.24 -47.80 4.53
CA LEU A 344 -2.55 -46.54 3.86
C LEU A 344 -1.44 -45.48 4.04
N SER A 345 -1.32 -44.63 3.02
CA SER A 345 -0.50 -43.41 3.01
C SER A 345 -1.23 -42.29 2.28
N LEU A 346 -0.69 -41.07 2.38
CA LEU A 346 -1.13 -39.89 1.66
C LEU A 346 -0.12 -39.52 0.56
N ARG A 347 -0.64 -39.01 -0.55
CA ARG A 347 0.15 -38.28 -1.55
C ARG A 347 -0.53 -36.94 -1.84
N MET A 348 0.11 -35.84 -1.47
CA MET A 348 -0.26 -34.50 -1.91
C MET A 348 0.60 -34.11 -3.11
N LYS A 349 -0.02 -33.60 -4.18
CA LYS A 349 0.64 -32.98 -5.33
C LYS A 349 0.04 -31.58 -5.51
N VAL A 350 0.87 -30.55 -5.38
CA VAL A 350 0.52 -29.16 -5.72
C VAL A 350 1.26 -28.73 -6.97
N THR A 351 0.54 -28.08 -7.89
CA THR A 351 1.00 -27.60 -9.20
C THR A 351 0.79 -26.10 -9.38
N THR A 352 0.45 -25.39 -8.31
CA THR A 352 0.38 -23.93 -8.28
C THR A 352 1.70 -23.30 -8.72
N THR A 353 1.64 -22.32 -9.61
CA THR A 353 2.79 -21.56 -10.12
C THR A 353 2.54 -20.07 -9.99
N ASN A 354 3.61 -19.32 -9.72
CA ASN A 354 3.58 -17.87 -9.64
C ASN A 354 3.98 -17.27 -11.01
N SER A 355 3.41 -16.13 -11.35
CA SER A 355 3.69 -15.41 -12.60
C SER A 355 3.42 -13.92 -12.42
N ILE A 356 4.34 -13.07 -12.87
CA ILE A 356 4.10 -11.63 -12.95
C ILE A 356 3.01 -11.36 -13.99
N ARG A 357 1.96 -10.64 -13.61
CA ARG A 357 0.82 -10.32 -14.47
C ARG A 357 0.33 -8.90 -14.26
N ARG A 358 -0.31 -8.39 -15.31
CA ARG A 358 -1.00 -7.11 -15.27
C ARG A 358 -2.26 -7.18 -14.41
N VAL A 359 -2.49 -6.17 -13.59
CA VAL A 359 -3.75 -5.89 -12.89
C VAL A 359 -4.07 -4.41 -13.05
N ASP A 360 -5.36 -4.05 -13.14
CA ASP A 360 -5.79 -2.66 -13.36
C ASP A 360 -6.76 -2.21 -12.27
N ASN A 361 -6.46 -1.09 -11.62
CA ASN A 361 -7.45 -0.33 -10.84
C ASN A 361 -8.23 0.60 -11.78
N VAL A 362 -9.50 0.87 -11.48
CA VAL A 362 -10.28 1.94 -12.12
C VAL A 362 -10.56 3.03 -11.10
N ILE A 363 -10.04 4.23 -11.35
CA ILE A 363 -10.25 5.42 -10.53
C ILE A 363 -11.10 6.41 -11.31
N ALA A 364 -12.31 6.67 -10.82
CA ALA A 364 -13.20 7.70 -11.37
C ALA A 364 -13.38 8.85 -10.37
N THR A 365 -13.24 10.08 -10.83
CA THR A 365 -13.27 11.29 -9.99
C THR A 365 -14.44 12.18 -10.37
N LEU A 366 -15.22 12.59 -9.37
CA LEU A 366 -16.10 13.75 -9.42
C LEU A 366 -15.35 14.91 -8.77
N ARG A 367 -14.96 15.93 -9.54
CA ARG A 367 -14.14 17.04 -9.05
C ARG A 367 -14.98 17.97 -8.17
N GLY A 368 -14.45 18.33 -7.01
CA GLY A 368 -15.07 19.29 -6.10
C GLY A 368 -15.02 20.72 -6.62
N ASP A 369 -15.98 21.55 -6.20
CA ASP A 369 -16.09 22.93 -6.68
C ASP A 369 -15.33 23.98 -5.84
N VAL A 370 -14.99 23.66 -4.58
CA VAL A 370 -14.35 24.62 -3.65
C VAL A 370 -12.99 24.13 -3.18
N GLU A 371 -12.92 22.86 -2.76
CA GLU A 371 -11.72 22.17 -2.29
C GLU A 371 -11.42 20.98 -3.22
N PRO A 372 -11.16 21.20 -4.53
CA PRO A 372 -10.87 20.11 -5.47
C PRO A 372 -9.62 19.31 -5.10
N ASP A 373 -8.75 19.88 -4.26
CA ASP A 373 -7.54 19.27 -3.69
C ASP A 373 -7.79 18.49 -2.39
N ARG A 374 -9.03 18.28 -1.97
CA ARG A 374 -9.41 17.37 -0.88
C ARG A 374 -10.20 16.20 -1.47
N TYR A 375 -9.87 14.98 -1.04
CA TYR A 375 -10.40 13.74 -1.64
C TYR A 375 -11.18 12.92 -0.61
N VAL A 376 -12.44 12.59 -0.93
CA VAL A 376 -13.21 11.55 -0.22
C VAL A 376 -13.30 10.35 -1.14
N LEU A 377 -12.80 9.21 -0.69
CA LEU A 377 -12.71 8.00 -1.49
C LEU A 377 -13.83 7.04 -1.09
N LEU A 378 -14.48 6.43 -2.08
CA LEU A 378 -15.35 5.26 -1.95
C LEU A 378 -14.71 4.13 -2.76
N GLY A 379 -14.40 2.99 -2.12
CA GLY A 379 -13.68 1.91 -2.78
C GLY A 379 -14.18 0.51 -2.45
N ASN A 380 -13.79 -0.42 -3.33
CA ASN A 380 -14.22 -1.81 -3.38
C ASN A 380 -13.34 -2.56 -4.41
N HIS A 381 -12.91 -3.80 -4.14
CA HIS A 381 -12.26 -4.62 -5.16
C HIS A 381 -13.25 -5.27 -6.11
N ARG A 382 -12.74 -5.83 -7.20
CA ARG A 382 -13.54 -6.34 -8.34
C ARG A 382 -13.16 -7.75 -8.74
N ASP A 383 -11.94 -8.17 -8.47
CA ASP A 383 -11.56 -9.57 -8.66
C ASP A 383 -12.19 -10.46 -7.59
N ALA A 384 -12.52 -11.68 -7.97
CA ALA A 384 -13.05 -12.71 -7.08
C ALA A 384 -12.45 -14.07 -7.42
N TRP A 385 -12.38 -15.00 -6.46
CA TRP A 385 -11.96 -16.38 -6.74
C TRP A 385 -12.81 -17.14 -7.77
N VAL A 386 -14.11 -16.83 -7.87
CA VAL A 386 -15.01 -17.41 -8.87
C VAL A 386 -15.97 -16.32 -9.39
N TYR A 387 -17.28 -16.42 -9.13
CA TYR A 387 -18.31 -15.45 -9.57
C TYR A 387 -18.53 -14.30 -8.58
N GLY A 388 -18.11 -14.48 -7.31
CA GLY A 388 -18.04 -13.43 -6.31
C GLY A 388 -19.31 -12.60 -6.09
N SER A 389 -20.48 -13.24 -5.98
CA SER A 389 -21.76 -12.51 -5.83
C SER A 389 -21.94 -11.83 -4.48
N ILE A 390 -21.23 -12.29 -3.45
CA ILE A 390 -21.16 -11.66 -2.13
C ILE A 390 -19.84 -10.89 -2.10
N ASP A 391 -18.72 -11.60 -2.20
CA ASP A 391 -17.36 -11.05 -2.22
C ASP A 391 -16.80 -11.01 -3.66
N PRO A 392 -16.55 -9.83 -4.27
CA PRO A 392 -16.85 -8.46 -3.83
C PRO A 392 -17.98 -7.79 -4.63
N SER A 393 -18.61 -8.51 -5.56
CA SER A 393 -19.48 -7.90 -6.57
C SER A 393 -20.70 -7.22 -5.96
N SER A 394 -21.12 -7.60 -4.74
CA SER A 394 -22.17 -6.92 -3.99
C SER A 394 -21.79 -5.47 -3.69
N GLY A 395 -20.55 -5.22 -3.25
CA GLY A 395 -19.98 -3.89 -3.06
C GLY A 395 -19.76 -3.16 -4.37
N THR A 396 -19.27 -3.83 -5.42
CA THR A 396 -19.09 -3.19 -6.74
C THR A 396 -20.41 -2.69 -7.30
N ALA A 397 -21.46 -3.50 -7.22
CA ALA A 397 -22.81 -3.16 -7.68
C ALA A 397 -23.40 -1.97 -6.93
N VAL A 398 -23.16 -1.87 -5.62
CA VAL A 398 -23.55 -0.74 -4.77
C VAL A 398 -22.74 0.52 -5.10
N MET A 399 -21.40 0.42 -5.19
CA MET A 399 -20.53 1.55 -5.55
C MET A 399 -20.91 2.13 -6.92
N MET A 400 -21.24 1.28 -7.90
CA MET A 400 -21.74 1.71 -9.21
C MET A 400 -23.04 2.53 -9.10
N GLU A 401 -24.00 2.11 -8.28
CA GLU A 401 -25.26 2.83 -8.12
C GLU A 401 -25.10 4.16 -7.37
N VAL A 402 -24.22 4.22 -6.35
CA VAL A 402 -23.85 5.47 -5.67
C VAL A 402 -23.18 6.44 -6.67
N ALA A 403 -22.25 5.95 -7.48
CA ALA A 403 -21.59 6.73 -8.53
C ALA A 403 -22.59 7.27 -9.57
N ARG A 404 -23.55 6.44 -10.00
CA ARG A 404 -24.64 6.85 -10.91
C ARG A 404 -25.52 7.93 -10.29
N ALA A 405 -25.97 7.75 -9.06
CA ALA A 405 -26.84 8.70 -8.38
C ALA A 405 -26.16 10.05 -8.17
N MET A 406 -24.91 10.06 -7.70
CA MET A 406 -24.12 11.28 -7.54
C MET A 406 -23.85 11.98 -8.87
N GLY A 407 -23.42 11.24 -9.90
CA GLY A 407 -23.20 11.78 -11.25
C GLY A 407 -24.47 12.37 -11.88
N GLN A 408 -25.62 11.73 -11.66
CA GLN A 408 -26.92 12.24 -12.14
C GLN A 408 -27.30 13.58 -11.51
N LEU A 409 -27.14 13.74 -10.18
CA LEU A 409 -27.41 15.01 -9.49
C LEU A 409 -26.51 16.16 -10.01
N VAL A 410 -25.29 15.85 -10.42
CA VAL A 410 -24.36 16.82 -11.05
C VAL A 410 -24.79 17.18 -12.47
N LYS A 411 -25.15 16.19 -13.30
CA LYS A 411 -25.67 16.42 -14.66
C LYS A 411 -26.94 17.27 -14.67
N ASP A 412 -27.85 17.01 -13.73
CA ASP A 412 -29.09 17.74 -13.56
C ASP A 412 -28.87 19.14 -12.93
N LYS A 413 -27.62 19.53 -12.68
CA LYS A 413 -27.19 20.81 -12.08
C LYS A 413 -27.81 21.07 -10.70
N ARG A 414 -28.09 20.01 -9.95
CA ARG A 414 -28.74 20.08 -8.63
C ARG A 414 -27.73 20.17 -7.50
N TRP A 415 -26.55 19.59 -7.70
CA TRP A 415 -25.50 19.50 -6.69
C TRP A 415 -24.14 19.36 -7.35
N ARG A 416 -23.07 19.78 -6.67
CA ARG A 416 -21.70 19.36 -6.92
C ARG A 416 -20.93 19.49 -5.61
N PRO A 417 -20.18 18.46 -5.17
CA PRO A 417 -19.60 18.46 -3.83
C PRO A 417 -18.58 19.58 -3.63
N ARG A 418 -18.45 20.05 -2.39
CA ARG A 418 -17.39 20.97 -1.97
C ARG A 418 -15.99 20.40 -2.29
N ARG A 419 -15.76 19.13 -1.95
CA ARG A 419 -14.50 18.35 -2.12
C ARG A 419 -14.63 17.35 -3.27
N SER A 420 -13.52 16.87 -3.81
CA SER A 420 -13.56 15.84 -4.85
C SER A 420 -13.92 14.47 -4.27
N ILE A 421 -14.80 13.74 -4.95
CA ILE A 421 -15.14 12.34 -4.63
C ILE A 421 -14.41 11.43 -5.62
N MET A 422 -13.84 10.33 -5.13
CA MET A 422 -13.16 9.32 -5.95
C MET A 422 -13.78 7.95 -5.73
N PHE A 423 -14.29 7.34 -6.81
CA PHE A 423 -14.75 5.96 -6.85
C PHE A 423 -13.60 5.07 -7.31
N CYS A 424 -13.23 4.09 -6.49
CA CYS A 424 -12.01 3.30 -6.66
C CYS A 424 -12.35 1.81 -6.75
N SER A 425 -12.28 1.25 -7.96
CA SER A 425 -12.38 -0.20 -8.16
C SER A 425 -10.98 -0.81 -8.18
N TRP A 426 -10.64 -1.54 -7.13
CA TRP A 426 -9.35 -2.20 -6.97
C TRP A 426 -9.30 -3.53 -7.72
N GLY A 427 -8.10 -4.00 -8.07
CA GLY A 427 -7.89 -5.33 -8.64
C GLY A 427 -6.77 -6.08 -7.91
N ALA A 428 -6.89 -7.41 -7.87
CA ALA A 428 -6.02 -8.30 -7.10
C ALA A 428 -6.04 -8.06 -5.58
N GLU A 429 -7.20 -7.77 -4.99
CA GLU A 429 -7.35 -7.81 -3.52
C GLU A 429 -7.11 -9.23 -3.01
N GLU A 430 -7.73 -10.22 -3.67
CA GLU A 430 -7.79 -11.62 -3.24
C GLU A 430 -6.40 -12.27 -3.10
N TYR A 431 -5.42 -11.65 -3.77
CA TYR A 431 -4.02 -12.05 -3.82
C TYR A 431 -3.13 -11.34 -2.79
N GLY A 432 -3.68 -10.46 -1.94
CA GLY A 432 -2.95 -9.76 -0.87
C GLY A 432 -3.08 -8.23 -0.90
N LEU A 433 -4.27 -7.69 -1.19
CA LEU A 433 -4.53 -6.25 -1.29
C LEU A 433 -3.70 -5.54 -2.37
N LEU A 434 -3.38 -6.23 -3.47
CA LEU A 434 -2.31 -5.78 -4.36
C LEU A 434 -2.65 -4.43 -5.00
N GLY A 435 -3.78 -4.32 -5.71
CA GLY A 435 -4.13 -3.08 -6.42
C GLY A 435 -4.26 -1.85 -5.52
N SER A 436 -4.90 -1.96 -4.37
CA SER A 436 -5.02 -0.85 -3.42
C SER A 436 -3.70 -0.49 -2.76
N ASN A 437 -2.86 -1.46 -2.42
CA ASN A 437 -1.51 -1.22 -1.88
C ASN A 437 -0.58 -0.56 -2.91
N GLU A 438 -0.49 -1.09 -4.14
CA GLU A 438 0.35 -0.50 -5.19
C GLU A 438 -0.07 0.95 -5.50
N TRP A 439 -1.37 1.24 -5.44
CA TRP A 439 -1.88 2.60 -5.59
C TRP A 439 -1.59 3.50 -4.38
N ALA A 440 -1.71 2.97 -3.17
CA ALA A 440 -1.30 3.65 -1.95
C ALA A 440 0.20 4.01 -1.99
N GLU A 441 1.07 3.10 -2.44
CA GLU A 441 2.50 3.33 -2.59
C GLU A 441 2.82 4.33 -3.71
N GLN A 442 2.17 4.23 -4.87
CA GLN A 442 2.36 5.19 -5.96
C GLN A 442 1.96 6.62 -5.59
N TYR A 443 0.87 6.78 -4.84
CA TYR A 443 0.26 8.09 -4.57
C TYR A 443 0.40 8.55 -3.12
N VAL A 444 1.26 7.91 -2.32
CA VAL A 444 1.48 8.16 -0.88
C VAL A 444 1.62 9.65 -0.54
N LYS A 445 2.35 10.43 -1.34
CA LYS A 445 2.56 11.87 -1.12
C LYS A 445 1.30 12.69 -1.37
N SER A 446 0.60 12.42 -2.48
CA SER A 446 -0.65 13.12 -2.81
C SER A 446 -1.79 12.75 -1.88
N LEU A 447 -1.94 11.47 -1.54
CA LEU A 447 -3.01 10.99 -0.67
C LEU A 447 -2.77 11.42 0.78
N GLY A 448 -1.53 11.28 1.28
CA GLY A 448 -1.15 11.73 2.63
C GLY A 448 -1.37 13.22 2.88
N ALA A 449 -1.36 14.05 1.83
CA ALA A 449 -1.59 15.49 1.94
C ALA A 449 -3.05 15.94 1.64
N ARG A 450 -3.92 15.06 1.12
CA ARG A 450 -5.20 15.45 0.49
C ARG A 450 -6.40 14.54 0.76
N ALA A 451 -6.18 13.27 1.07
CA ALA A 451 -7.26 12.34 1.36
C ALA A 451 -7.85 12.63 2.76
N VAL A 452 -9.12 13.01 2.76
CA VAL A 452 -9.94 13.24 3.96
C VAL A 452 -10.28 11.90 4.60
N ALA A 453 -10.88 11.01 3.83
CA ALA A 453 -11.31 9.70 4.30
C ALA A 453 -11.41 8.66 3.16
N TYR A 454 -11.35 7.38 3.54
CA TYR A 454 -11.64 6.23 2.69
C TYR A 454 -12.83 5.44 3.26
N VAL A 455 -13.88 5.26 2.45
CA VAL A 455 -15.02 4.41 2.77
C VAL A 455 -14.92 3.15 1.92
N ASN A 456 -14.78 2.00 2.58
CA ASN A 456 -14.78 0.69 1.95
C ASN A 456 -16.21 0.13 1.90
N ILE A 457 -16.59 -0.46 0.78
CA ILE A 457 -17.74 -1.39 0.68
C ILE A 457 -17.23 -2.62 -0.05
N ASP A 458 -16.58 -3.52 0.66
CA ASP A 458 -16.10 -4.78 0.11
C ASP A 458 -17.31 -5.68 -0.21
N ILE A 459 -17.82 -6.38 0.81
CA ILE A 459 -19.08 -7.07 0.78
C ILE A 459 -20.16 -6.09 1.25
N ALA A 460 -21.09 -5.71 0.36
CA ALA A 460 -22.23 -4.90 0.77
C ALA A 460 -23.21 -5.68 1.66
N VAL A 461 -23.43 -6.97 1.37
CA VAL A 461 -24.42 -7.81 2.07
C VAL A 461 -23.94 -9.26 2.18
N GLU A 462 -23.50 -9.67 3.37
CA GLU A 462 -23.23 -11.09 3.73
C GLU A 462 -24.40 -11.73 4.51
N GLY A 463 -25.37 -10.92 4.94
CA GLY A 463 -26.58 -11.35 5.63
C GLY A 463 -27.59 -10.21 5.76
N ASN A 464 -28.78 -10.50 6.27
CA ASN A 464 -29.93 -9.59 6.24
C ASN A 464 -30.49 -9.22 7.63
N ASN A 465 -29.65 -9.30 8.67
CA ASN A 465 -30.04 -8.98 10.06
C ASN A 465 -29.84 -7.49 10.39
N SER A 466 -28.61 -7.00 10.33
CA SER A 466 -28.27 -5.63 10.75
C SER A 466 -27.08 -5.05 9.99
N LEU A 467 -26.96 -3.72 10.01
CA LEU A 467 -25.74 -3.05 9.57
C LEU A 467 -24.57 -3.42 10.49
N ARG A 468 -23.41 -3.63 9.89
CA ARG A 468 -22.10 -3.76 10.50
C ARG A 468 -21.25 -2.59 10.01
N ALA A 469 -20.42 -2.03 10.89
CA ALA A 469 -19.40 -1.07 10.47
C ALA A 469 -18.12 -1.27 11.27
N ALA A 470 -16.98 -1.15 10.58
CA ALA A 470 -15.68 -0.98 11.19
C ALA A 470 -15.15 0.43 10.86
N GLY A 471 -14.31 1.03 11.71
CA GLY A 471 -13.77 2.34 11.42
C GLY A 471 -12.80 2.92 12.43
N THR A 472 -12.05 3.92 12.00
CA THR A 472 -11.33 4.84 12.89
C THR A 472 -12.31 5.69 13.70
N PRO A 473 -12.04 6.06 14.97
CA PRO A 473 -12.95 6.84 15.82
C PRO A 473 -13.52 8.11 15.20
N LEU A 474 -12.75 8.79 14.35
CA LEU A 474 -13.20 9.99 13.62
C LEU A 474 -14.44 9.75 12.74
N MET A 475 -14.66 8.52 12.28
CA MET A 475 -15.78 8.13 11.41
C MET A 475 -17.07 7.83 12.18
N TYR A 476 -17.01 7.64 13.50
CA TYR A 476 -18.15 7.11 14.27
C TYR A 476 -19.41 7.96 14.11
N ARG A 477 -19.30 9.29 14.21
CA ARG A 477 -20.46 10.20 14.01
C ARG A 477 -20.93 10.24 12.55
N ALA A 478 -20.04 10.22 11.57
CA ALA A 478 -20.43 10.18 10.16
C ALA A 478 -21.27 8.92 9.85
N LEU A 479 -20.86 7.76 10.38
CA LEU A 479 -21.58 6.49 10.27
C LEU A 479 -22.94 6.52 10.99
N TYR A 480 -22.97 6.96 12.27
CA TYR A 480 -24.23 7.03 13.03
C TYR A 480 -25.24 8.01 12.42
N GLU A 481 -24.81 9.22 12.03
CA GLU A 481 -25.72 10.23 11.47
C GLU A 481 -26.20 9.86 10.06
N ALA A 482 -25.40 9.12 9.27
CA ALA A 482 -25.88 8.53 8.03
C ALA A 482 -26.94 7.43 8.29
N ALA A 483 -26.63 6.47 9.16
CA ALA A 483 -27.54 5.36 9.47
C ALA A 483 -28.90 5.80 10.08
N LYS A 484 -28.93 6.95 10.78
CA LYS A 484 -30.18 7.58 11.29
C LYS A 484 -31.07 8.17 10.19
N LYS A 485 -30.51 8.51 9.04
CA LYS A 485 -31.24 9.10 7.90
C LYS A 485 -31.82 8.04 6.97
N VAL A 486 -31.28 6.82 7.00
CA VAL A 486 -31.71 5.73 6.13
C VAL A 486 -32.86 4.95 6.78
N PRO A 487 -34.03 4.85 6.13
CA PRO A 487 -35.14 4.02 6.61
C PRO A 487 -34.74 2.54 6.72
N ASN A 488 -35.28 1.85 7.71
CA ASN A 488 -35.00 0.43 7.90
C ASN A 488 -35.63 -0.41 6.77
N PRO A 489 -34.86 -1.29 6.09
CA PRO A 489 -35.38 -2.15 5.02
C PRO A 489 -36.30 -3.28 5.53
N SER A 490 -36.24 -3.64 6.82
CA SER A 490 -37.02 -4.74 7.37
C SER A 490 -38.34 -4.26 7.99
N GLU A 491 -39.47 -4.62 7.36
CA GLU A 491 -40.81 -4.34 7.90
C GLU A 491 -41.02 -4.93 9.29
N ALA A 492 -40.40 -6.09 9.58
CA ALA A 492 -40.45 -6.72 10.90
C ALA A 492 -39.76 -5.85 11.97
N GLU A 493 -38.64 -5.23 11.64
CA GLU A 493 -37.91 -4.31 12.53
C GLU A 493 -38.69 -3.00 12.72
N VAL A 494 -39.25 -2.44 11.64
CA VAL A 494 -40.12 -1.25 11.68
C VAL A 494 -41.33 -1.51 12.58
N SER A 495 -41.92 -2.71 12.53
CA SER A 495 -43.05 -3.08 13.40
C SER A 495 -42.69 -3.10 14.89
N GLN A 496 -41.41 -3.31 15.22
CA GLN A 496 -40.85 -3.22 16.57
C GLN A 496 -40.30 -1.81 16.90
N ASN A 497 -40.76 -0.79 16.17
CA ASN A 497 -40.39 0.62 16.29
C ASN A 497 -38.89 0.92 16.03
N ARG A 498 -38.18 0.05 15.29
CA ARG A 498 -36.82 0.31 14.78
C ARG A 498 -36.92 0.83 13.35
N ARG A 499 -37.11 2.15 13.22
CA ARG A 499 -37.56 2.80 11.97
C ARG A 499 -36.41 3.12 11.00
N THR A 500 -35.20 3.21 11.50
CA THR A 500 -33.98 3.53 10.76
C THR A 500 -32.99 2.37 10.79
N VAL A 501 -32.02 2.37 9.90
CA VAL A 501 -30.91 1.40 9.92
C VAL A 501 -30.13 1.50 11.24
N TYR A 502 -29.96 2.72 11.78
CA TYR A 502 -29.35 2.95 13.09
C TYR A 502 -30.08 2.23 14.22
N ASP A 503 -31.42 2.17 14.21
CA ASP A 503 -32.18 1.58 15.33
C ASP A 503 -31.96 0.05 15.44
N THR A 504 -31.90 -0.66 14.30
CA THR A 504 -31.56 -2.10 14.28
C THR A 504 -30.07 -2.34 14.50
N TRP A 505 -29.20 -1.43 14.07
CA TRP A 505 -27.77 -1.50 14.40
C TRP A 505 -27.51 -1.37 15.90
N ALA A 506 -28.07 -0.35 16.55
CA ALA A 506 -27.97 -0.13 18.00
C ALA A 506 -28.59 -1.27 18.81
N HIS A 507 -29.63 -1.93 18.28
CA HIS A 507 -30.27 -3.08 18.92
C HIS A 507 -29.45 -4.37 18.79
N SER A 508 -28.98 -4.71 17.58
CA SER A 508 -28.31 -5.99 17.32
C SER A 508 -26.86 -6.00 17.79
N PHE A 509 -26.17 -4.86 17.75
CA PHE A 509 -24.77 -4.72 18.16
C PHE A 509 -24.60 -3.52 19.13
N PRO A 510 -25.12 -3.59 20.38
CA PRO A 510 -25.03 -2.49 21.35
C PRO A 510 -23.65 -2.40 22.03
N TRP A 511 -23.14 -1.17 22.21
CA TRP A 511 -21.88 -0.93 22.93
C TRP A 511 -22.08 -0.91 24.46
N THR A 512 -22.31 -2.10 25.03
CA THR A 512 -22.69 -2.30 26.44
C THR A 512 -21.71 -1.70 27.47
N SER A 513 -20.41 -1.63 27.16
CA SER A 513 -19.39 -1.06 28.03
C SER A 513 -19.29 0.48 28.02
N SER A 514 -19.99 1.17 27.10
CA SER A 514 -19.93 2.63 26.96
C SER A 514 -20.79 3.40 27.97
N GLY A 515 -21.76 2.73 28.60
CA GLY A 515 -22.79 3.37 29.42
C GLY A 515 -23.93 4.03 28.62
N PHE A 516 -23.85 4.00 27.29
CA PHE A 516 -24.88 4.52 26.36
C PHE A 516 -25.33 3.44 25.38
N ALA A 517 -26.56 3.56 24.87
CA ALA A 517 -27.07 2.69 23.81
C ALA A 517 -26.61 3.18 22.42
N LEU A 518 -25.29 3.19 22.20
CA LEU A 518 -24.69 3.41 20.88
C LEU A 518 -24.48 2.06 20.18
N PRO A 519 -24.56 1.99 18.84
CA PRO A 519 -24.07 0.84 18.11
C PRO A 519 -22.56 0.65 18.32
N PHE A 520 -22.11 -0.59 18.26
CA PHE A 520 -20.71 -0.95 18.26
C PHE A 520 -20.12 -0.76 16.85
N ILE A 521 -18.94 -0.16 16.78
CA ILE A 521 -18.11 -0.07 15.58
C ILE A 521 -16.82 -0.86 15.84
N GLU A 522 -16.46 -1.74 14.91
CA GLU A 522 -15.26 -2.56 14.99
C GLU A 522 -13.98 -1.79 14.66
N GLU A 523 -12.84 -2.26 15.17
CA GLU A 523 -11.52 -1.76 14.79
C GLU A 523 -11.11 -2.31 13.40
N LEU A 524 -10.66 -1.43 12.50
CA LEU A 524 -10.08 -1.80 11.19
C LEU A 524 -8.70 -2.49 11.30
N GLY A 525 -8.71 -3.82 11.38
CA GLY A 525 -7.51 -4.66 11.36
C GLY A 525 -6.82 -4.74 9.99
N SER A 526 -7.04 -5.83 9.27
CA SER A 526 -6.52 -6.09 7.92
C SER A 526 -7.59 -6.88 7.17
N GLY A 527 -7.41 -7.11 5.87
CA GLY A 527 -8.28 -8.02 5.11
C GLY A 527 -9.37 -7.34 4.30
N SER A 528 -9.13 -6.08 3.93
CA SER A 528 -9.65 -5.45 2.71
C SER A 528 -8.82 -4.19 2.40
N ASP A 529 -9.13 -3.50 1.31
CA ASP A 529 -8.36 -2.43 0.67
C ASP A 529 -8.09 -1.19 1.54
N PHE A 530 -8.85 -0.98 2.63
CA PHE A 530 -8.56 0.08 3.59
C PHE A 530 -7.18 -0.07 4.25
N THR A 531 -6.60 -1.27 4.26
CA THR A 531 -5.39 -1.59 5.05
C THR A 531 -4.21 -0.68 4.75
N ALA A 532 -3.83 -0.50 3.47
CA ALA A 532 -2.69 0.35 3.11
C ALA A 532 -3.01 1.83 3.29
N LEU A 533 -4.20 2.25 2.87
CA LEU A 533 -4.68 3.64 2.99
C LEU A 533 -4.67 4.11 4.46
N LEU A 534 -5.10 3.25 5.38
CA LEU A 534 -5.07 3.50 6.82
C LEU A 534 -3.67 3.31 7.43
N GLN A 535 -3.09 2.11 7.33
CA GLN A 535 -1.92 1.74 8.13
C GLN A 535 -0.58 2.22 7.56
N PHE A 536 -0.50 2.54 6.27
CA PHE A 536 0.71 3.06 5.62
C PHE A 536 0.66 4.58 5.38
N ILE A 537 -0.53 5.14 5.09
CA ILE A 537 -0.72 6.57 4.78
C ILE A 537 -1.40 7.38 5.92
N GLY A 538 -2.17 6.75 6.81
CA GLY A 538 -2.93 7.45 7.85
C GLY A 538 -4.18 8.15 7.31
N ILE A 539 -4.88 7.52 6.37
CA ILE A 539 -6.18 8.01 5.88
C ILE A 539 -7.27 7.47 6.80
N THR A 540 -8.01 8.38 7.42
CA THR A 540 -9.21 8.09 8.21
C THR A 540 -10.13 7.16 7.42
N SER A 541 -10.51 6.01 7.98
CA SER A 541 -11.13 4.92 7.20
C SER A 541 -12.35 4.30 7.88
N SER A 542 -13.26 3.78 7.08
CA SER A 542 -14.37 2.91 7.52
C SER A 542 -14.63 1.78 6.53
N ASP A 543 -15.27 0.73 7.00
CA ASP A 543 -15.84 -0.38 6.24
C ASP A 543 -17.30 -0.57 6.65
N ILE A 544 -18.21 -0.84 5.71
CA ILE A 544 -19.66 -0.97 5.97
C ILE A 544 -20.26 -2.13 5.18
N SER A 545 -21.04 -2.97 5.88
CA SER A 545 -21.78 -4.09 5.29
C SER A 545 -23.11 -4.33 6.00
N TYR A 546 -24.01 -5.10 5.41
CA TYR A 546 -25.13 -5.73 6.10
C TYR A 546 -24.79 -7.19 6.40
N THR A 547 -24.92 -7.61 7.66
CA THR A 547 -24.44 -8.91 8.16
C THR A 547 -25.56 -9.78 8.73
N TYR A 548 -25.24 -11.04 9.00
CA TYR A 548 -26.13 -12.01 9.63
C TYR A 548 -26.21 -11.82 11.15
N ASP A 549 -27.13 -12.52 11.82
CA ASP A 549 -27.24 -12.46 13.28
C ASP A 549 -26.15 -13.30 13.95
N TRP A 550 -25.12 -12.64 14.48
CA TRP A 550 -24.00 -13.27 15.19
C TRP A 550 -24.38 -13.91 16.53
N ASN A 551 -25.48 -13.46 17.16
CA ASN A 551 -25.99 -14.08 18.39
C ASN A 551 -26.73 -15.38 18.07
N LYS A 552 -27.31 -15.48 16.88
CA LYS A 552 -27.99 -16.69 16.38
C LYS A 552 -27.04 -17.66 15.69
N TYR A 553 -26.03 -17.18 14.96
CA TYR A 553 -25.11 -18.01 14.18
C TYR A 553 -23.65 -17.75 14.61
N PRO A 554 -23.04 -18.61 15.45
CA PRO A 554 -21.66 -18.46 15.93
C PRO A 554 -20.62 -18.89 14.87
N ILE A 555 -20.85 -18.53 13.61
CA ILE A 555 -19.99 -18.83 12.46
C ILE A 555 -19.06 -17.64 12.18
N GLY A 556 -17.82 -17.93 11.76
CA GLY A 556 -16.76 -16.92 11.61
C GLY A 556 -16.75 -16.14 10.29
N SER A 557 -17.63 -16.49 9.35
CA SER A 557 -17.88 -15.85 8.05
C SER A 557 -19.16 -16.47 7.48
N TYR A 558 -19.72 -15.88 6.42
CA TYR A 558 -20.87 -16.47 5.72
C TYR A 558 -20.48 -17.80 5.05
N PRO A 559 -21.41 -18.77 4.90
CA PRO A 559 -21.02 -20.15 4.62
C PRO A 559 -20.35 -20.39 3.25
N LEU A 560 -20.72 -19.63 2.22
CA LEU A 560 -20.32 -19.87 0.83
C LEU A 560 -18.99 -19.22 0.43
N TYR A 561 -18.35 -18.49 1.36
CA TYR A 561 -17.14 -17.69 1.17
C TYR A 561 -16.01 -18.40 0.39
N HIS A 562 -15.52 -17.73 -0.66
CA HIS A 562 -14.52 -18.14 -1.65
C HIS A 562 -14.77 -19.49 -2.34
N THR A 563 -16.03 -19.89 -2.53
CA THR A 563 -16.41 -21.11 -3.27
C THR A 563 -17.07 -20.80 -4.60
N GLU A 564 -17.28 -21.81 -5.45
CA GLU A 564 -18.06 -21.63 -6.68
C GLU A 564 -19.53 -21.25 -6.43
N TYR A 565 -20.01 -21.39 -5.19
CA TYR A 565 -21.40 -21.20 -4.81
C TYR A 565 -21.82 -19.75 -4.58
N GLU A 566 -20.87 -18.81 -4.60
CA GLU A 566 -21.11 -17.36 -4.61
C GLU A 566 -21.70 -16.86 -5.95
N THR A 567 -22.89 -17.35 -6.26
CA THR A 567 -23.61 -17.10 -7.51
C THR A 567 -24.68 -16.04 -7.33
N PHE A 568 -25.11 -15.40 -8.42
CA PHE A 568 -26.24 -14.47 -8.39
C PHE A 568 -27.52 -15.10 -7.80
N ASP A 569 -27.77 -16.40 -8.04
CA ASP A 569 -28.91 -17.11 -7.46
C ASP A 569 -28.82 -17.23 -5.94
N ALA A 570 -27.63 -17.49 -5.39
CA ALA A 570 -27.43 -17.49 -3.93
C ALA A 570 -27.84 -16.14 -3.31
N MET A 571 -27.40 -15.03 -3.92
CA MET A 571 -27.79 -13.70 -3.45
C MET A 571 -29.30 -13.45 -3.61
N LYS A 572 -29.81 -13.61 -4.84
CA LYS A 572 -31.19 -13.27 -5.23
C LYS A 572 -32.26 -14.14 -4.57
N ARG A 573 -31.93 -15.36 -4.13
CA ARG A 573 -32.92 -16.31 -3.60
C ARG A 573 -32.81 -16.53 -2.09
N LEU A 574 -31.63 -16.35 -1.49
CA LEU A 574 -31.37 -16.75 -0.11
C LEU A 574 -30.95 -15.60 0.82
N ILE A 575 -30.38 -14.51 0.29
CA ILE A 575 -29.77 -13.44 1.11
C ILE A 575 -30.56 -12.13 1.03
N ASP A 576 -30.70 -11.53 -0.16
CA ASP A 576 -31.39 -10.25 -0.36
C ASP A 576 -32.30 -10.30 -1.61
N THR A 577 -33.49 -10.91 -1.43
CA THR A 577 -34.40 -11.23 -2.54
C THR A 577 -34.90 -10.01 -3.32
N ASP A 578 -35.05 -8.87 -2.65
CA ASP A 578 -35.55 -7.60 -3.19
C ASP A 578 -34.48 -6.49 -3.24
N PHE A 579 -33.19 -6.85 -3.03
CA PHE A 579 -32.04 -5.93 -3.09
C PHE A 579 -32.12 -4.71 -2.17
N LYS A 580 -32.95 -4.80 -1.13
CA LYS A 580 -33.24 -3.68 -0.22
C LYS A 580 -32.15 -3.46 0.81
N TYR A 581 -31.46 -4.53 1.23
CA TYR A 581 -30.33 -4.41 2.16
C TYR A 581 -29.13 -3.80 1.43
N HIS A 582 -28.87 -4.21 0.17
CA HIS A 582 -27.90 -3.53 -0.69
C HIS A 582 -28.25 -2.05 -0.89
N ARG A 583 -29.53 -1.75 -1.15
CA ARG A 583 -30.00 -0.36 -1.28
C ARG A 583 -29.75 0.44 0.00
N SER A 584 -30.03 -0.12 1.17
CA SER A 584 -29.74 0.53 2.46
C SER A 584 -28.24 0.75 2.70
N VAL A 585 -27.37 -0.20 2.35
CA VAL A 585 -25.91 -0.01 2.42
C VAL A 585 -25.46 1.09 1.45
N GLY A 586 -25.96 1.10 0.22
CA GLY A 586 -25.69 2.17 -0.75
C GLY A 586 -26.20 3.54 -0.30
N GLN A 587 -27.35 3.59 0.38
CA GLN A 587 -27.90 4.80 0.98
C GLN A 587 -27.03 5.32 2.15
N VAL A 588 -26.58 4.44 3.05
CA VAL A 588 -25.65 4.81 4.13
C VAL A 588 -24.32 5.31 3.55
N ALA A 589 -23.74 4.56 2.61
CA ALA A 589 -22.48 4.92 1.95
C ALA A 589 -22.56 6.28 1.24
N ALA A 590 -23.62 6.49 0.45
CA ALA A 590 -23.85 7.72 -0.28
C ALA A 590 -23.92 8.92 0.67
N GLU A 591 -24.61 8.79 1.81
CA GLU A 591 -24.72 9.85 2.80
C GLU A 591 -23.43 10.08 3.60
N VAL A 592 -22.67 9.02 3.94
CA VAL A 592 -21.33 9.18 4.55
C VAL A 592 -20.40 9.94 3.60
N VAL A 593 -20.30 9.50 2.35
CA VAL A 593 -19.45 10.13 1.33
C VAL A 593 -19.89 11.56 1.04
N ARG A 594 -21.19 11.82 0.87
CA ARG A 594 -21.73 13.19 0.68
C ARG A 594 -21.43 14.06 1.90
N SER A 595 -21.66 13.58 3.12
CA SER A 595 -21.42 14.34 4.34
C SER A 595 -19.95 14.75 4.48
N LEU A 596 -19.01 13.84 4.22
CA LEU A 596 -17.56 14.11 4.24
C LEU A 596 -17.13 15.06 3.11
N ALA A 597 -17.70 14.89 1.91
CA ALA A 597 -17.32 15.64 0.73
C ALA A 597 -17.91 17.06 0.69
N ASP A 598 -19.02 17.31 1.39
CA ASP A 598 -19.81 18.53 1.21
C ASP A 598 -19.90 19.43 2.44
N SER A 599 -19.74 18.88 3.66
CA SER A 599 -19.80 19.69 4.89
C SER A 599 -18.70 20.75 4.96
N LEU A 600 -19.05 21.96 5.41
CA LEU A 600 -18.12 23.09 5.51
C LEU A 600 -16.90 22.74 6.38
N ILE A 601 -17.18 22.28 7.60
CA ILE A 601 -16.22 21.59 8.48
C ILE A 601 -16.40 20.08 8.30
N ILE A 602 -15.30 19.33 8.17
CA ILE A 602 -15.33 17.87 8.04
C ILE A 602 -16.01 17.27 9.29
N PRO A 603 -17.02 16.38 9.15
CA PRO A 603 -17.85 15.89 10.25
C PRO A 603 -17.17 14.82 11.12
N PHE A 604 -15.88 15.00 11.39
CA PHE A 604 -15.11 14.16 12.31
C PHE A 604 -15.35 14.58 13.76
N ASN A 605 -15.31 13.59 14.67
CA ASN A 605 -15.38 13.83 16.10
C ASN A 605 -14.11 13.35 16.80
N ILE A 606 -13.33 14.30 17.32
CA ILE A 606 -12.04 14.00 17.96
C ILE A 606 -12.19 13.55 19.43
N SER A 607 -13.31 13.87 20.08
CA SER A 607 -13.66 13.34 21.41
C SER A 607 -13.88 11.83 21.38
N ASP A 608 -14.45 11.27 20.31
CA ASP A 608 -14.56 9.82 20.12
C ASP A 608 -13.18 9.15 20.04
N TYR A 609 -12.17 9.85 19.49
CA TYR A 609 -10.78 9.38 19.46
C TYR A 609 -10.16 9.36 20.86
N ALA A 610 -10.31 10.45 21.62
CA ALA A 610 -9.81 10.53 23.00
C ALA A 610 -10.48 9.51 23.94
N TRP A 611 -11.73 9.17 23.64
CA TRP A 611 -12.46 8.07 24.29
C TRP A 611 -11.93 6.70 23.86
N GLY A 612 -11.69 6.46 22.57
CA GLY A 612 -11.11 5.21 22.06
C GLY A 612 -9.74 4.91 22.66
N LEU A 613 -8.86 5.91 22.73
CA LEU A 613 -7.55 5.79 23.40
C LEU A 613 -7.68 5.43 24.89
N GLU A 614 -8.68 5.97 25.60
CA GLU A 614 -8.95 5.60 26.99
C GLU A 614 -9.46 4.15 27.13
N MET A 615 -10.30 3.67 26.20
CA MET A 615 -10.75 2.28 26.21
C MET A 615 -9.56 1.33 25.95
N ASN A 616 -8.74 1.63 24.95
CA ASN A 616 -7.58 0.82 24.59
C ASN A 616 -6.54 0.80 25.73
N ARG A 617 -6.34 1.91 26.44
CA ARG A 617 -5.55 1.96 27.68
C ARG A 617 -6.10 1.07 28.79
N ARG A 618 -7.43 1.03 28.99
CA ARG A 618 -8.09 0.17 29.99
C ARG A 618 -7.99 -1.31 29.65
N THR A 619 -8.08 -1.67 28.37
CA THR A 619 -7.85 -3.04 27.89
C THR A 619 -6.41 -3.46 28.19
N LEU A 620 -5.43 -2.62 27.84
CA LEU A 620 -4.01 -2.86 28.16
C LEU A 620 -3.77 -3.04 29.66
N ASP A 621 -4.33 -2.16 30.51
CA ASP A 621 -4.25 -2.28 31.97
C ASP A 621 -4.79 -3.62 32.48
N THR A 622 -5.93 -4.05 31.92
CA THR A 622 -6.67 -5.25 32.35
C THR A 622 -5.99 -6.53 31.91
N GLU A 623 -5.51 -6.60 30.67
CA GLU A 623 -4.93 -7.81 30.08
C GLU A 623 -3.46 -8.01 30.46
N VAL A 624 -2.66 -6.94 30.47
CA VAL A 624 -1.20 -7.02 30.61
C VAL A 624 -0.57 -5.94 31.50
N GLY A 625 -1.33 -5.00 32.05
CA GLY A 625 -0.83 -3.80 32.73
C GLY A 625 0.18 -4.08 33.83
N ALA A 626 -0.07 -5.09 34.67
CA ALA A 626 0.86 -5.50 35.73
C ALA A 626 2.23 -5.98 35.20
N ARG A 627 2.25 -6.59 34.01
CA ARG A 627 3.49 -7.02 33.33
C ARG A 627 4.16 -5.84 32.61
N LEU A 628 3.39 -4.94 31.99
CA LEU A 628 3.92 -3.73 31.36
C LEU A 628 4.59 -2.81 32.38
N GLN A 629 3.99 -2.61 33.56
CA GLN A 629 4.59 -1.82 34.65
C GLN A 629 5.93 -2.36 35.15
N GLN A 630 6.20 -3.66 35.01
CA GLN A 630 7.49 -4.28 35.39
C GLN A 630 8.57 -4.12 34.31
N ILE A 631 8.19 -3.99 33.03
CA ILE A 631 9.10 -4.01 31.88
C ILE A 631 9.31 -2.59 31.30
N VAL A 632 8.32 -1.72 31.43
CA VAL A 632 8.28 -0.36 30.85
C VAL A 632 8.18 0.65 32.00
N SER A 633 9.33 1.22 32.38
CA SER A 633 9.49 2.08 33.56
C SER A 633 8.62 3.35 33.55
N ASN A 634 8.18 3.79 32.36
CA ASN A 634 7.31 4.95 32.15
C ASN A 634 5.88 4.59 31.70
N TYR A 635 5.42 3.35 31.89
CA TYR A 635 4.04 2.95 31.50
C TYR A 635 2.96 3.85 32.14
N SER A 636 3.20 4.35 33.36
CA SER A 636 2.32 5.28 34.07
C SER A 636 2.18 6.67 33.40
N ASP A 637 3.07 7.03 32.48
CA ASP A 637 2.95 8.27 31.71
C ASP A 637 1.92 8.15 30.56
N LEU A 638 1.58 6.93 30.11
CA LEU A 638 0.56 6.72 29.08
C LEU A 638 -0.80 7.32 29.47
N GLN A 639 -1.20 7.18 30.74
CA GLN A 639 -2.41 7.81 31.26
C GLN A 639 -2.33 9.35 31.18
N LYS A 640 -1.19 9.94 31.59
CA LYS A 640 -0.99 11.40 31.57
C LYS A 640 -1.04 11.96 30.15
N VAL A 641 -0.46 11.24 29.18
CA VAL A 641 -0.50 11.62 27.76
C VAL A 641 -1.93 11.59 27.22
N ILE A 642 -2.72 10.55 27.56
CA ILE A 642 -4.12 10.45 27.15
C ILE A 642 -5.01 11.51 27.85
N GLU A 643 -4.71 11.88 29.10
CA GLU A 643 -5.36 12.99 29.81
C GLU A 643 -5.00 14.36 29.20
N GLY A 644 -3.75 14.55 28.78
CA GLY A 644 -3.31 15.71 28.00
C GLY A 644 -4.08 15.82 26.69
N PHE A 645 -4.12 14.74 25.90
CA PHE A 645 -4.85 14.70 24.63
C PHE A 645 -6.34 15.03 24.79
N LYS A 646 -7.02 14.52 25.84
CA LYS A 646 -8.42 14.90 26.16
C LYS A 646 -8.58 16.40 26.41
N LYS A 647 -7.61 17.03 27.09
CA LYS A 647 -7.63 18.48 27.35
C LYS A 647 -7.43 19.27 26.06
N ASP A 648 -6.51 18.85 25.20
CA ASP A 648 -6.22 19.49 23.92
C ASP A 648 -7.41 19.37 22.95
N VAL A 649 -8.08 18.20 22.93
CA VAL A 649 -9.38 17.99 22.26
C VAL A 649 -10.42 19.02 22.70
N HIS A 650 -10.61 19.20 24.01
CA HIS A 650 -11.58 20.19 24.51
C HIS A 650 -11.19 21.64 24.20
N GLU A 651 -9.90 21.96 24.00
CA GLU A 651 -9.46 23.29 23.57
C GLU A 651 -9.71 23.49 22.07
N PHE A 652 -9.44 22.45 21.26
CA PHE A 652 -9.76 22.45 19.83
C PHE A 652 -11.26 22.62 19.59
N GLU A 653 -12.12 21.85 20.27
CA GLU A 653 -13.58 22.00 20.17
C GLU A 653 -14.06 23.42 20.55
N ARG A 654 -13.45 24.01 21.60
CA ARG A 654 -13.72 25.40 22.01
C ARG A 654 -13.17 26.44 21.03
N THR A 655 -12.16 26.09 20.25
CA THR A 655 -11.64 26.93 19.16
C THR A 655 -12.55 26.85 17.95
N VAL A 656 -12.89 25.65 17.48
CA VAL A 656 -13.80 25.40 16.33
C VAL A 656 -15.18 26.03 16.55
N SER A 657 -15.71 26.02 17.78
CA SER A 657 -17.00 26.68 18.08
C SER A 657 -16.96 28.22 18.02
N LYS A 658 -15.78 28.84 17.86
CA LYS A 658 -15.57 30.30 17.83
C LYS A 658 -14.97 30.83 16.52
N ILE A 659 -14.63 29.97 15.56
CA ILE A 659 -14.08 30.42 14.27
C ILE A 659 -15.11 31.25 13.49
N ASP A 660 -14.62 32.21 12.71
CA ASP A 660 -15.49 32.88 11.74
C ASP A 660 -15.81 31.92 10.59
N ARG A 661 -17.06 31.46 10.51
CA ARG A 661 -17.55 30.60 9.40
C ARG A 661 -17.69 31.37 8.09
N ASN A 662 -17.38 32.67 8.06
CA ASN A 662 -17.27 33.47 6.84
C ASN A 662 -15.81 33.64 6.38
N ASP A 663 -14.82 33.08 7.09
CA ASP A 663 -13.43 33.04 6.64
C ASP A 663 -13.09 31.64 6.07
N PRO A 664 -12.95 31.50 4.73
CA PRO A 664 -12.56 30.24 4.09
C PRO A 664 -11.22 29.71 4.57
N MET A 665 -10.29 30.58 5.01
CA MET A 665 -8.98 30.17 5.47
C MET A 665 -9.04 29.60 6.89
N ALA A 666 -9.76 30.24 7.82
CA ALA A 666 -10.01 29.68 9.15
C ALA A 666 -10.67 28.30 9.08
N ILE A 667 -11.67 28.14 8.20
CA ILE A 667 -12.33 26.86 7.91
C ILE A 667 -11.34 25.83 7.37
N ARG A 668 -10.49 26.22 6.40
CA ARG A 668 -9.47 25.35 5.80
C ARG A 668 -8.44 24.90 6.82
N MET A 669 -7.95 25.79 7.69
CA MET A 669 -7.00 25.47 8.75
C MET A 669 -7.56 24.42 9.72
N VAL A 670 -8.82 24.57 10.16
CA VAL A 670 -9.51 23.58 11.01
C VAL A 670 -9.66 22.23 10.28
N ASN A 671 -10.08 22.25 9.01
CA ASN A 671 -10.23 21.03 8.21
C ASN A 671 -8.90 20.31 8.00
N ASP A 672 -7.79 21.04 7.83
CA ASP A 672 -6.47 20.44 7.68
C ASP A 672 -5.99 19.84 9.02
N GLN A 673 -6.23 20.48 10.17
CA GLN A 673 -5.99 19.87 11.48
C GLN A 673 -6.79 18.56 11.68
N LEU A 674 -8.06 18.52 11.26
CA LEU A 674 -8.88 17.30 11.28
C LEU A 674 -8.35 16.20 10.34
N LEU A 675 -7.86 16.56 9.15
CA LEU A 675 -7.29 15.63 8.16
C LEU A 675 -5.96 15.03 8.62
N PHE A 676 -5.12 15.81 9.32
CA PHE A 676 -3.80 15.36 9.77
C PHE A 676 -3.81 14.62 11.11
N LEU A 677 -4.91 14.61 11.87
CA LEU A 677 -4.97 13.95 13.18
C LEU A 677 -4.68 12.45 13.13
N GLU A 678 -5.31 11.68 12.25
CA GLU A 678 -5.03 10.23 12.09
C GLU A 678 -3.56 9.97 11.70
N LYS A 679 -2.97 10.89 10.92
CA LYS A 679 -1.59 10.82 10.42
C LYS A 679 -0.56 11.08 11.51
N ALA A 680 -0.94 11.80 12.57
CA ALA A 680 -0.09 12.05 13.73
C ALA A 680 0.21 10.77 14.54
N PHE A 681 -0.56 9.68 14.33
CA PHE A 681 -0.34 8.39 14.97
C PHE A 681 0.53 7.41 14.14
N LEU A 682 1.16 7.87 13.06
CA LEU A 682 2.08 7.06 12.25
C LEU A 682 3.52 7.13 12.80
N ASP A 683 4.12 5.99 13.13
CA ASP A 683 5.58 5.88 13.28
C ASP A 683 6.21 5.74 11.87
N PRO A 684 7.10 6.66 11.44
CA PRO A 684 7.73 6.58 10.13
C PRO A 684 8.63 5.35 9.96
N THR A 685 9.12 4.75 11.05
CA THR A 685 9.91 3.50 11.02
C THR A 685 9.04 2.25 10.89
N GLY A 686 7.73 2.38 11.10
CA GLY A 686 6.79 1.28 11.14
C GLY A 686 6.95 0.39 12.37
N LEU A 687 6.13 -0.65 12.42
CA LEU A 687 6.12 -1.60 13.52
C LEU A 687 7.28 -2.60 13.39
N PRO A 688 7.79 -3.17 14.50
CA PRO A 688 8.85 -4.17 14.46
C PRO A 688 8.53 -5.31 13.50
N PHE A 689 9.44 -5.59 12.57
CA PHE A 689 9.31 -6.59 11.49
C PHE A 689 8.16 -6.32 10.49
N ARG A 690 7.50 -5.15 10.54
CA ARG A 690 6.37 -4.76 9.69
C ARG A 690 6.45 -3.27 9.29
N PRO A 691 7.49 -2.84 8.54
CA PRO A 691 7.76 -1.42 8.25
C PRO A 691 6.62 -0.70 7.49
N ASN A 692 5.80 -1.43 6.74
CA ASN A 692 4.66 -0.87 6.02
C ASN A 692 3.41 -0.67 6.91
N LYS A 693 3.37 -1.25 8.12
CA LYS A 693 2.33 -0.95 9.12
C LYS A 693 2.88 0.08 10.09
N LYS A 694 2.43 1.33 9.96
CA LYS A 694 2.97 2.50 10.67
C LYS A 694 2.06 3.04 11.78
N LEU A 695 0.76 2.76 11.69
CA LEU A 695 -0.23 3.29 12.62
C LEU A 695 -0.11 2.63 14.01
N ILE A 696 0.30 3.41 15.01
CA ILE A 696 0.74 2.92 16.33
C ILE A 696 -0.44 2.40 17.18
N TRP A 697 -1.59 3.08 17.12
CA TRP A 697 -2.70 2.83 18.06
C TRP A 697 -3.47 1.51 17.78
N PHE A 698 -3.32 0.95 16.58
CA PHE A 698 -4.07 -0.23 16.12
C PHE A 698 -3.57 -1.58 16.63
N ILE A 699 -2.51 -1.64 17.45
CA ILE A 699 -2.10 -2.88 18.11
C ILE A 699 -2.54 -2.88 19.59
N VAL A 700 -3.82 -3.15 19.80
CA VAL A 700 -4.27 -3.81 21.04
C VAL A 700 -4.56 -5.30 20.79
N ILE A 701 -5.03 -5.67 19.59
CA ILE A 701 -5.30 -7.08 19.23
C ILE A 701 -4.01 -7.95 19.16
N GLY A 702 -2.83 -7.35 19.01
CA GLY A 702 -1.55 -8.08 19.05
C GLY A 702 -1.07 -8.49 20.46
N VAL A 703 -1.68 -7.95 21.52
CA VAL A 703 -1.13 -8.02 22.89
C VAL A 703 -1.34 -9.40 23.54
N ALA A 704 -2.36 -10.16 23.11
CA ALA A 704 -2.54 -11.56 23.52
C ALA A 704 -1.51 -12.53 22.91
N ILE A 705 -0.79 -12.15 21.85
CA ILE A 705 0.13 -13.04 21.11
C ILE A 705 1.61 -12.64 21.29
N VAL A 706 1.92 -11.36 21.54
CA VAL A 706 3.32 -10.87 21.68
C VAL A 706 3.84 -10.99 23.12
N GLY A 707 3.65 -12.16 23.73
CA GLY A 707 4.11 -12.45 25.09
C GLY A 707 5.63 -12.67 25.25
N GLY A 708 6.42 -12.62 24.17
CA GLY A 708 7.80 -13.10 24.14
C GLY A 708 8.89 -12.22 23.50
N PHE A 709 8.58 -11.05 22.92
CA PHE A 709 9.56 -10.26 22.14
C PHE A 709 10.16 -9.03 22.85
N THR A 710 9.76 -8.74 24.09
CA THR A 710 10.15 -7.55 24.87
C THR A 710 11.54 -7.64 25.53
N ILE A 711 12.57 -8.08 24.79
CA ILE A 711 13.97 -8.16 25.30
C ILE A 711 14.97 -7.32 24.46
N GLY A 712 14.63 -6.90 23.24
CA GLY A 712 15.55 -6.12 22.40
C GLY A 712 15.57 -4.58 22.60
N ILE A 713 14.71 -4.04 23.48
CA ILE A 713 14.26 -2.62 23.37
C ILE A 713 15.11 -1.60 24.16
N LEU A 714 16.01 -2.02 25.07
CA LEU A 714 16.39 -1.18 26.22
C LEU A 714 17.74 -0.43 26.20
N ILE A 715 18.42 -0.24 25.05
CA ILE A 715 19.70 0.51 24.99
C ILE A 715 19.74 1.64 23.93
N GLY A 716 18.77 1.73 23.00
CA GLY A 716 18.92 2.56 21.79
C GLY A 716 18.45 4.02 21.80
N ARG A 717 17.81 4.54 22.87
CA ARG A 717 17.20 5.89 22.87
C ARG A 717 17.60 6.75 24.08
N PHE A 718 18.58 7.63 23.89
CA PHE A 718 18.68 8.90 24.60
C PHE A 718 19.29 9.99 23.71
N ALA A 719 18.69 11.19 23.77
CA ALA A 719 19.06 12.45 23.09
C ALA A 719 18.88 12.53 21.55
N THR A 720 18.35 13.60 20.93
CA THR A 720 17.52 14.75 21.38
C THR A 720 16.94 15.45 20.12
N CYS A 721 15.74 16.02 20.18
CA CYS A 721 15.20 17.02 19.22
C CYS A 721 15.65 18.45 19.64
N PRO A 722 15.32 19.57 18.94
CA PRO A 722 14.45 19.78 17.75
C PRO A 722 15.12 20.66 16.63
N GLU A 723 14.51 21.39 15.67
CA GLU A 723 13.10 21.81 15.40
C GLU A 723 12.84 22.14 13.88
N GLU A 724 11.82 22.97 13.61
CA GLU A 724 11.15 23.39 12.34
C GLU A 724 11.90 24.43 11.45
N THR A 725 11.62 24.58 10.13
CA THR A 725 10.46 25.38 9.64
C THR A 725 10.12 25.29 8.14
N GLN A 726 8.80 25.26 7.91
CA GLN A 726 7.98 25.85 6.82
C GLN A 726 8.05 25.36 5.36
N TYR A 727 6.85 24.96 4.92
CA TYR A 727 6.44 24.43 3.63
C TYR A 727 5.30 25.32 3.10
N GLU A 728 5.61 26.46 2.47
CA GLU A 728 4.55 27.40 2.02
C GLU A 728 4.92 28.17 0.74
N ALA A 729 4.55 27.59 -0.41
CA ALA A 729 4.56 28.25 -1.74
C ALA A 729 3.87 27.42 -2.85
N TYR A 730 3.80 26.09 -2.70
CA TYR A 730 3.58 25.16 -3.81
C TYR A 730 2.11 25.01 -4.33
N SER A 731 1.16 25.81 -3.82
CA SER A 731 -0.28 25.58 -4.04
C SER A 731 -0.98 26.55 -5.00
N LYS A 732 -0.26 27.49 -5.65
CA LYS A 732 -0.92 28.62 -6.35
C LYS A 732 -0.57 28.84 -7.83
N ALA A 733 -0.31 27.78 -8.61
CA ALA A 733 0.02 27.92 -10.05
C ALA A 733 -0.40 26.78 -11.02
N VAL A 734 -1.06 25.69 -10.59
CA VAL A 734 -1.24 24.47 -11.45
C VAL A 734 -2.65 24.30 -12.04
N GLN A 735 -3.29 25.41 -12.38
CA GLN A 735 -4.29 25.56 -13.44
C GLN A 735 -4.02 26.97 -13.99
N GLU A 736 -3.64 27.20 -15.25
CA GLU A 736 -3.99 26.51 -16.50
C GLU A 736 -2.75 26.17 -17.35
N ALA A 737 -2.75 25.03 -18.04
CA ALA A 737 -1.74 24.69 -19.04
C ALA A 737 -2.42 24.16 -20.31
N ASP A 738 -2.25 24.91 -21.41
CA ASP A 738 -2.75 24.58 -22.74
C ASP A 738 -2.16 23.24 -23.24
N PRO A 739 -2.95 22.28 -23.76
CA PRO A 739 -2.44 21.04 -24.36
C PRO A 739 -1.33 21.25 -25.40
N ALA A 740 -1.34 22.37 -26.15
CA ALA A 740 -0.28 22.71 -27.08
C ALA A 740 1.10 22.86 -26.40
N ILE A 741 1.15 23.28 -25.14
CA ILE A 741 2.39 23.40 -24.37
C ILE A 741 2.95 22.01 -24.02
N SER A 742 2.09 21.00 -23.79
CA SER A 742 2.56 19.63 -23.53
C SER A 742 3.24 19.02 -24.76
N ASP A 743 2.66 19.22 -25.95
CA ASP A 743 3.26 18.74 -27.21
C ASP A 743 4.53 19.53 -27.58
N LEU A 744 4.55 20.85 -27.35
CA LEU A 744 5.76 21.67 -27.49
C LEU A 744 6.86 21.23 -26.51
N LEU A 745 6.52 20.93 -25.25
CA LEU A 745 7.48 20.43 -24.26
C LEU A 745 8.09 19.09 -24.69
N ILE A 746 7.26 18.13 -25.11
CA ILE A 746 7.71 16.82 -25.59
C ILE A 746 8.60 16.98 -26.84
N GLN A 747 8.25 17.86 -27.77
CA GLN A 747 9.06 18.16 -28.96
C GLN A 747 10.34 18.97 -28.64
N SER A 748 10.37 19.71 -27.52
CA SER A 748 11.55 20.47 -27.09
C SER A 748 12.63 19.61 -26.43
N ILE A 749 12.33 18.37 -26.04
CA ILE A 749 13.31 17.43 -25.49
C ILE A 749 14.24 16.94 -26.62
N SER A 750 15.29 17.70 -26.84
CA SER A 750 16.30 17.45 -27.85
C SER A 750 17.34 16.44 -27.36
N ALA A 751 17.43 15.28 -28.04
CA ALA A 751 18.51 14.33 -27.84
C ALA A 751 19.90 14.94 -28.08
N LYS A 752 20.00 15.98 -28.93
CA LYS A 752 21.23 16.75 -29.16
C LYS A 752 21.61 17.57 -27.91
N ASN A 753 20.64 18.19 -27.25
CA ASN A 753 20.88 18.95 -26.02
C ASN A 753 21.28 18.01 -24.87
N ILE A 754 20.70 16.80 -24.82
CA ILE A 754 21.13 15.75 -23.88
C ILE A 754 22.58 15.31 -24.17
N GLU A 755 22.95 15.11 -25.43
CA GLU A 755 24.32 14.78 -25.84
C GLU A 755 25.31 15.89 -25.46
N ASP A 756 24.97 17.16 -25.72
CA ASP A 756 25.86 18.30 -25.45
C ASP A 756 25.97 18.61 -23.95
N ASN A 757 24.87 18.48 -23.19
CA ASN A 757 24.91 18.55 -21.73
C ASN A 757 25.73 17.40 -21.14
N LEU A 758 25.59 16.17 -21.65
CA LEU A 758 26.39 15.03 -21.21
C LEU A 758 27.88 15.23 -21.53
N LYS A 759 28.21 15.76 -22.71
CA LYS A 759 29.58 16.15 -23.07
C LYS A 759 30.12 17.19 -22.11
N TYR A 760 29.36 18.24 -21.78
CA TYR A 760 29.79 19.27 -20.83
C TYR A 760 30.04 18.66 -19.43
N LEU A 761 29.07 17.89 -18.91
CA LEU A 761 29.13 17.23 -17.61
C LEU A 761 30.30 16.26 -17.48
N THR A 762 30.70 15.59 -18.57
CA THR A 762 31.75 14.55 -18.56
C THR A 762 33.12 15.03 -19.05
N ASN A 763 33.26 16.27 -19.53
CA ASN A 763 34.50 16.80 -20.11
C ASN A 763 35.65 16.92 -19.09
N VAL A 764 35.35 17.12 -17.81
CA VAL A 764 36.35 17.33 -16.74
C VAL A 764 35.86 16.67 -15.43
N PRO A 765 36.74 16.02 -14.65
CA PRO A 765 36.40 15.56 -13.30
C PRO A 765 35.93 16.70 -12.38
N HIS A 766 34.81 16.46 -11.69
CA HIS A 766 34.13 17.41 -10.79
C HIS A 766 33.87 16.72 -9.44
N ILE A 767 34.93 16.51 -8.66
CA ILE A 767 34.82 15.93 -7.32
C ILE A 767 34.10 16.94 -6.40
N ALA A 768 33.14 16.46 -5.63
CA ALA A 768 32.38 17.28 -4.68
C ALA A 768 33.30 18.18 -3.85
N GLY A 769 33.00 19.48 -3.78
CA GLY A 769 33.75 20.47 -3.00
C GLY A 769 35.06 21.00 -3.61
N GLU A 770 35.50 20.53 -4.78
CA GLU A 770 36.58 21.18 -5.57
C GLU A 770 36.00 22.29 -6.48
N GLN A 771 36.83 23.23 -6.93
CA GLN A 771 36.38 24.39 -7.73
C GLN A 771 35.52 23.99 -8.96
N ARG A 772 35.79 22.83 -9.57
CA ARG A 772 35.03 22.33 -10.73
C ARG A 772 33.59 21.94 -10.41
N ASP A 773 33.30 21.52 -9.19
CA ASP A 773 31.94 21.25 -8.71
C ASP A 773 31.14 22.57 -8.60
N PHE A 774 31.77 23.62 -8.04
CA PHE A 774 31.19 24.97 -8.04
C PHE A 774 31.04 25.56 -9.44
N ASP A 775 32.01 25.38 -10.34
CA ASP A 775 31.91 25.79 -11.75
C ASP A 775 30.71 25.11 -12.43
N LEU A 776 30.49 23.82 -12.16
CA LEU A 776 29.36 23.05 -12.69
C LEU A 776 28.02 23.56 -12.11
N VAL A 777 27.92 23.79 -10.80
CA VAL A 777 26.73 24.40 -10.18
C VAL A 777 26.44 25.77 -10.78
N ASN A 778 27.46 26.58 -11.04
CA ASN A 778 27.31 27.86 -11.72
C ASN A 778 26.88 27.72 -13.19
N HIS A 779 27.40 26.74 -13.93
CA HIS A 779 26.97 26.47 -15.29
C HIS A 779 25.51 26.01 -15.35
N LEU A 780 25.12 25.05 -14.50
CA LEU A 780 23.72 24.60 -14.38
C LEU A 780 22.80 25.76 -13.99
N LYS A 781 23.23 26.62 -13.07
CA LYS A 781 22.50 27.83 -12.70
C LYS A 781 22.32 28.79 -13.87
N THR A 782 23.37 29.02 -14.66
CA THR A 782 23.30 29.85 -15.87
C THR A 782 22.38 29.22 -16.92
N GLN A 783 22.51 27.92 -17.20
CA GLN A 783 21.61 27.22 -18.13
C GLN A 783 20.15 27.29 -17.67
N PHE A 784 19.86 27.10 -16.38
CA PHE A 784 18.51 27.22 -15.85
C PHE A 784 17.93 28.63 -16.02
N VAL A 785 18.73 29.68 -15.79
CA VAL A 785 18.31 31.07 -16.07
C VAL A 785 18.12 31.32 -17.58
N GLU A 786 19.01 30.81 -18.44
CA GLU A 786 18.89 30.91 -19.90
C GLU A 786 17.68 30.14 -20.45
N TYR A 787 17.28 29.05 -19.80
CA TYR A 787 16.05 28.29 -20.11
C TYR A 787 14.78 28.95 -19.56
N GLY A 788 14.88 30.14 -18.95
CA GLY A 788 13.75 30.94 -18.49
C GLY A 788 13.24 30.60 -17.08
N LEU A 789 14.06 29.97 -16.21
CA LEU A 789 13.69 29.75 -14.82
C LEU A 789 13.95 31.01 -13.98
N ASP A 790 12.88 31.66 -13.51
CA ASP A 790 12.89 32.99 -12.88
C ASP A 790 13.72 33.09 -11.58
N SER A 791 13.96 31.98 -10.89
CA SER A 791 14.66 31.96 -9.60
C SER A 791 15.51 30.71 -9.46
N VAL A 792 16.83 30.86 -9.60
CA VAL A 792 17.80 29.77 -9.46
C VAL A 792 18.82 30.14 -8.37
N THR A 793 18.74 29.45 -7.25
CA THR A 793 19.61 29.65 -6.08
C THR A 793 20.49 28.42 -5.83
N SER A 794 21.62 28.63 -5.16
CA SER A 794 22.57 27.60 -4.77
C SER A 794 22.79 27.72 -3.27
N ALA A 795 22.44 26.68 -2.51
CA ALA A 795 22.65 26.62 -1.07
C ALA A 795 23.99 25.91 -0.78
N PRO A 796 25.04 26.61 -0.33
CA PRO A 796 26.29 25.96 0.06
C PRO A 796 26.12 25.24 1.41
N TYR A 797 26.66 24.04 1.51
CA TYR A 797 26.73 23.27 2.75
C TYR A 797 28.20 22.95 3.04
N GLU A 798 28.67 23.28 4.25
CA GLU A 798 29.96 22.80 4.73
C GLU A 798 29.80 21.37 5.23
N VAL A 799 30.47 20.44 4.56
CA VAL A 799 30.47 19.01 4.89
C VAL A 799 31.91 18.52 5.02
N LEU A 800 32.17 17.63 5.98
CA LEU A 800 33.49 17.02 6.13
C LEU A 800 33.76 16.12 4.92
N LEU A 801 34.60 16.56 4.01
CA LEU A 801 35.05 15.76 2.86
C LEU A 801 36.47 15.25 3.10
N SER A 802 36.73 14.04 2.62
CA SER A 802 38.06 13.43 2.68
C SER A 802 38.60 13.28 1.26
N TYR A 803 39.84 13.73 1.06
CA TYR A 803 40.54 13.71 -0.22
C TYR A 803 41.88 12.98 -0.05
N PRO A 804 42.39 12.30 -1.10
CA PRO A 804 43.75 11.78 -1.07
C PRO A 804 44.76 12.94 -1.05
N ASP A 805 45.87 12.78 -0.32
CA ASP A 805 46.98 13.74 -0.34
C ASP A 805 47.57 13.79 -1.76
N LYS A 806 47.57 14.99 -2.36
CA LYS A 806 48.04 15.24 -3.73
C LYS A 806 49.54 15.01 -3.88
N ASN A 807 50.31 15.13 -2.80
CA ASN A 807 51.76 14.91 -2.75
C ASN A 807 52.13 13.50 -2.26
N ASN A 808 51.35 12.93 -1.33
CA ASN A 808 51.56 11.59 -0.76
C ASN A 808 50.39 10.64 -1.11
N PRO A 809 50.29 10.17 -2.36
CA PRO A 809 49.17 9.34 -2.79
C PRO A 809 49.12 8.01 -2.02
N ASN A 810 47.90 7.56 -1.71
CA ASN A 810 47.64 6.23 -1.18
C ASN A 810 48.27 5.16 -2.09
N LYS A 811 48.97 4.19 -1.49
CA LYS A 811 49.66 3.14 -2.24
C LYS A 811 49.80 1.85 -1.46
N VAL A 812 49.79 0.74 -2.20
CA VAL A 812 50.14 -0.60 -1.74
C VAL A 812 51.44 -0.97 -2.41
N LEU A 813 52.44 -1.35 -1.61
CA LEU A 813 53.72 -1.86 -2.08
C LEU A 813 53.83 -3.35 -1.77
N LEU A 814 54.13 -4.17 -2.77
CA LEU A 814 54.62 -5.53 -2.54
C LEU A 814 56.14 -5.44 -2.49
N VAL A 815 56.76 -5.88 -1.38
CA VAL A 815 58.19 -5.74 -1.13
C VAL A 815 58.78 -7.12 -0.83
N ASN A 816 59.95 -7.43 -1.39
CA ASN A 816 60.64 -8.69 -1.14
C ASN A 816 61.42 -8.67 0.19
N SER A 817 62.03 -9.80 0.55
CA SER A 817 62.85 -9.95 1.76
C SER A 817 64.13 -9.09 1.80
N THR A 818 64.55 -8.50 0.67
CA THR A 818 65.70 -7.58 0.60
C THR A 818 65.27 -6.11 0.60
N GLY A 819 63.99 -5.80 0.79
CA GLY A 819 63.46 -4.43 0.76
C GLY A 819 63.24 -3.86 -0.65
N ALA A 820 63.39 -4.66 -1.70
CA ALA A 820 63.13 -4.23 -3.08
C ALA A 820 61.62 -4.32 -3.40
N VAL A 821 61.08 -3.25 -4.00
CA VAL A 821 59.68 -3.17 -4.42
C VAL A 821 59.46 -4.05 -5.66
N LEU A 822 58.54 -5.01 -5.55
CA LEU A 822 58.12 -5.91 -6.62
C LEU A 822 56.88 -5.39 -7.37
N PHE A 823 56.00 -4.68 -6.67
CA PHE A 823 54.81 -4.05 -7.24
C PHE A 823 54.51 -2.76 -6.47
N ASP A 824 54.09 -1.72 -7.20
CA ASP A 824 53.70 -0.43 -6.64
C ASP A 824 52.35 -0.01 -7.24
N SER A 825 51.32 0.11 -6.40
CA SER A 825 49.97 0.48 -6.85
C SER A 825 49.79 1.98 -7.13
N THR A 826 50.87 2.78 -7.14
CA THR A 826 50.79 4.23 -7.42
C THR A 826 50.41 4.56 -8.88
N SER A 827 50.41 3.58 -9.78
CA SER A 827 49.99 3.76 -11.18
C SER A 827 48.57 4.34 -11.27
N THR A 828 48.43 5.45 -12.00
CA THR A 828 47.14 5.99 -12.43
C THR A 828 46.45 5.06 -13.42
N GLU A 829 45.11 5.10 -13.49
CA GLU A 829 44.33 4.38 -14.50
C GLU A 829 44.84 4.72 -15.92
N SER A 830 45.15 3.69 -16.69
CA SER A 830 45.69 3.83 -18.04
C SER A 830 44.66 4.48 -18.98
N ASN A 831 45.15 5.18 -19.99
CA ASN A 831 44.41 5.95 -20.99
C ASN A 831 43.79 7.29 -20.55
N ILE A 832 43.62 7.59 -19.26
CA ILE A 832 43.04 8.88 -18.79
C ILE A 832 43.95 9.69 -17.84
N SER A 833 45.11 9.16 -17.46
CA SER A 833 46.07 9.78 -16.55
C SER A 833 46.66 11.13 -17.02
N HIS A 834 46.50 11.48 -18.29
CA HIS A 834 46.92 12.74 -18.88
C HIS A 834 45.87 13.86 -18.74
N LEU A 835 44.65 13.55 -18.29
CA LEU A 835 43.57 14.53 -18.13
C LEU A 835 43.73 15.30 -16.81
N PRO A 836 43.66 16.64 -16.82
CA PRO A 836 43.80 17.44 -15.61
C PRO A 836 42.61 17.23 -14.66
N GLY A 837 42.90 17.10 -13.36
CA GLY A 837 41.88 16.93 -12.31
C GLY A 837 41.53 15.48 -11.98
N VAL A 838 42.06 14.48 -12.70
CA VAL A 838 41.91 13.07 -12.32
C VAL A 838 42.71 12.79 -11.04
N ILE A 839 42.01 12.51 -9.94
CA ILE A 839 42.64 12.05 -8.69
C ILE A 839 42.91 10.55 -8.73
N ARG A 840 43.90 10.09 -7.96
CA ARG A 840 44.19 8.65 -7.86
C ARG A 840 43.11 7.92 -7.06
N PRO A 841 42.87 6.62 -7.33
CA PRO A 841 41.89 5.83 -6.58
C PRO A 841 42.11 5.90 -5.07
N PHE A 842 41.04 6.13 -4.33
CA PHE A 842 41.04 6.20 -2.87
C PHE A 842 39.70 5.73 -2.30
N LEU A 843 39.69 5.40 -1.01
CA LEU A 843 38.47 5.14 -0.26
C LEU A 843 38.26 6.32 0.70
N ALA A 844 37.21 7.10 0.46
CA ALA A 844 36.81 8.21 1.32
C ALA A 844 36.60 7.73 2.77
N TYR A 845 37.01 8.57 3.71
CA TYR A 845 36.98 8.37 5.17
C TYR A 845 37.83 7.20 5.71
N SER A 846 38.71 6.61 4.88
CA SER A 846 39.77 5.74 5.41
C SER A 846 40.77 6.57 6.24
N PRO A 847 41.14 6.14 7.46
CA PRO A 847 42.10 6.87 8.28
C PRO A 847 43.51 6.82 7.67
N SER A 848 44.27 7.91 7.80
CA SER A 848 45.67 7.96 7.38
C SER A 848 46.55 7.08 8.25
N GLY A 849 47.39 6.24 7.65
CA GLY A 849 48.31 5.36 8.36
C GLY A 849 49.26 4.60 7.43
N VAL A 850 50.29 3.99 8.01
CA VAL A 850 51.22 3.10 7.31
C VAL A 850 51.18 1.73 7.98
N VAL A 851 50.92 0.70 7.20
CA VAL A 851 50.74 -0.68 7.69
C VAL A 851 51.74 -1.59 6.98
N ASN A 852 52.67 -2.16 7.74
CA ASN A 852 53.67 -3.11 7.24
C ASN A 852 53.37 -4.49 7.83
N VAL A 853 52.97 -5.45 6.99
CA VAL A 853 52.66 -6.83 7.39
C VAL A 853 53.27 -7.83 6.42
N SER A 854 53.54 -9.04 6.91
CA SER A 854 53.94 -10.19 6.09
C SER A 854 52.76 -11.08 5.67
N ARG A 855 51.53 -10.75 6.12
CA ARG A 855 50.34 -11.58 5.96
C ARG A 855 49.30 -10.85 5.10
N LEU A 856 48.99 -11.42 3.94
CA LEU A 856 47.88 -11.03 3.05
C LEU A 856 46.87 -12.17 2.99
N ILE A 857 45.59 -11.89 3.27
CA ILE A 857 44.54 -12.91 3.36
C ILE A 857 43.40 -12.55 2.39
N TYR A 858 43.08 -13.44 1.45
CA TYR A 858 41.92 -13.28 0.57
C TYR A 858 40.64 -13.67 1.30
N VAL A 859 39.65 -12.76 1.32
CA VAL A 859 38.40 -12.90 2.08
C VAL A 859 37.14 -12.88 1.19
N ASN A 860 37.26 -13.30 -0.08
CA ASN A 860 36.16 -13.31 -1.05
C ASN A 860 35.45 -11.94 -1.13
N TYR A 861 34.16 -11.82 -0.83
CA TYR A 861 33.46 -10.51 -0.82
C TYR A 861 33.57 -9.76 0.52
N GLY A 862 34.31 -10.27 1.50
CA GLY A 862 34.53 -9.64 2.80
C GLY A 862 33.28 -9.57 3.68
N ARG A 863 32.31 -10.46 3.47
CA ARG A 863 31.11 -10.58 4.31
C ARG A 863 31.44 -11.33 5.61
N VAL A 864 30.59 -11.22 6.63
CA VAL A 864 30.79 -11.90 7.91
C VAL A 864 30.98 -13.41 7.72
N GLU A 865 30.23 -14.02 6.79
CA GLU A 865 30.33 -15.45 6.49
C GLU A 865 31.67 -15.82 5.82
N ASP A 866 32.24 -14.92 5.02
CA ASP A 866 33.55 -15.14 4.40
C ASP A 866 34.67 -15.15 5.47
N PHE A 867 34.57 -14.26 6.48
CA PHE A 867 35.50 -14.24 7.62
C PHE A 867 35.30 -15.42 8.57
N GLU A 868 34.06 -15.75 8.96
CA GLU A 868 33.78 -16.91 9.82
C GLU A 868 34.17 -18.23 9.15
N TYR A 869 33.94 -18.41 7.84
CA TYR A 869 34.38 -19.60 7.13
C TYR A 869 35.91 -19.79 7.20
N LEU A 870 36.68 -18.72 6.99
CA LEU A 870 38.15 -18.79 7.08
C LEU A 870 38.62 -19.02 8.53
N LYS A 871 37.95 -18.44 9.52
CA LYS A 871 38.26 -18.60 10.94
C LYS A 871 37.94 -19.99 11.47
N VAL A 872 36.74 -20.50 11.18
CA VAL A 872 36.20 -21.76 11.73
C VAL A 872 36.62 -22.95 10.88
N ASN A 873 36.46 -22.89 9.56
CA ASN A 873 36.68 -24.03 8.67
C ASN A 873 38.11 -24.11 8.13
N LYS A 874 38.90 -23.03 8.19
CA LYS A 874 40.31 -22.99 7.76
C LYS A 874 41.30 -22.61 8.89
N SER A 875 40.81 -22.33 10.09
CA SER A 875 41.64 -21.94 11.26
C SER A 875 42.54 -20.71 11.02
N ILE A 876 42.12 -19.80 10.15
CA ILE A 876 42.87 -18.59 9.80
C ILE A 876 42.59 -17.46 10.80
N THR A 877 43.64 -16.85 11.33
CA THR A 877 43.57 -15.62 12.15
C THR A 877 43.89 -14.39 11.31
N PHE A 878 43.22 -13.26 11.57
CA PHE A 878 43.41 -12.03 10.79
C PHE A 878 44.24 -10.94 11.50
N ASN A 879 44.60 -11.14 12.77
CA ASN A 879 45.52 -10.26 13.50
C ASN A 879 46.83 -10.07 12.73
N ASP A 880 47.30 -8.82 12.68
CA ASP A 880 48.53 -8.41 11.98
C ASP A 880 48.56 -8.82 10.50
N SER A 881 47.40 -8.75 9.83
CA SER A 881 47.26 -8.99 8.39
C SER A 881 46.51 -7.88 7.66
N ILE A 882 46.82 -7.73 6.38
CA ILE A 882 45.97 -7.03 5.42
C ILE A 882 45.06 -8.07 4.78
N VAL A 883 43.77 -7.76 4.64
CA VAL A 883 42.84 -8.59 3.88
C VAL A 883 42.61 -8.02 2.49
N ILE A 884 42.37 -8.89 1.50
CA ILE A 884 42.00 -8.50 0.14
C ILE A 884 40.63 -9.08 -0.23
N ALA A 885 39.73 -8.21 -0.69
CA ALA A 885 38.32 -8.51 -0.93
C ALA A 885 37.85 -8.04 -2.31
N ARG A 886 36.94 -8.79 -2.92
CA ARG A 886 36.21 -8.40 -4.14
C ARG A 886 35.26 -7.25 -3.87
N TYR A 887 35.08 -6.40 -4.87
CA TYR A 887 34.03 -5.40 -4.94
C TYR A 887 32.63 -6.07 -5.01
N GLY A 888 31.57 -5.33 -4.68
CA GLY A 888 30.19 -5.85 -4.74
C GLY A 888 29.75 -6.72 -3.55
N LYS A 889 28.53 -7.28 -3.66
CA LYS A 889 27.72 -8.02 -2.67
C LYS A 889 27.38 -7.30 -1.35
N ILE A 890 28.29 -6.52 -0.77
CA ILE A 890 28.07 -5.66 0.40
C ILE A 890 28.77 -4.31 0.22
N PHE A 891 28.33 -3.30 0.97
CA PHE A 891 28.88 -1.95 0.89
C PHE A 891 30.38 -1.90 1.24
N ARG A 892 31.13 -1.05 0.53
CA ARG A 892 32.60 -0.93 0.66
C ARG A 892 33.07 -0.60 2.08
N GLY A 893 32.36 0.28 2.80
CA GLY A 893 32.67 0.61 4.20
C GLY A 893 32.48 -0.57 5.14
N SER A 894 31.44 -1.38 4.93
CA SER A 894 31.15 -2.57 5.75
C SER A 894 32.28 -3.62 5.65
N LYS A 895 32.93 -3.76 4.50
CA LYS A 895 34.10 -4.65 4.34
C LYS A 895 35.25 -4.22 5.27
N VAL A 896 35.50 -2.91 5.40
CA VAL A 896 36.53 -2.34 6.29
C VAL A 896 36.16 -2.54 7.75
N GLU A 897 34.91 -2.27 8.12
CA GLU A 897 34.40 -2.47 9.47
C GLU A 897 34.48 -3.94 9.91
N ILE A 898 33.99 -4.86 9.08
CA ILE A 898 34.04 -6.31 9.35
C ILE A 898 35.50 -6.75 9.51
N ALA A 899 36.39 -6.39 8.58
CA ALA A 899 37.80 -6.74 8.66
C ALA A 899 38.45 -6.28 9.98
N ALA A 900 38.17 -5.06 10.42
CA ALA A 900 38.66 -4.52 11.68
C ALA A 900 38.12 -5.31 12.90
N ARG A 901 36.83 -5.69 12.91
CA ARG A 901 36.25 -6.55 13.96
C ARG A 901 36.93 -7.92 14.08
N TYR A 902 37.44 -8.46 12.97
CA TYR A 902 38.20 -9.72 12.95
C TYR A 902 39.70 -9.55 13.22
N GLY A 903 40.18 -8.32 13.43
CA GLY A 903 41.57 -8.01 13.80
C GLY A 903 42.49 -7.67 12.62
N ALA A 904 41.99 -7.57 11.40
CA ALA A 904 42.80 -7.12 10.26
C ALA A 904 43.19 -5.65 10.40
N VAL A 905 44.43 -5.33 10.05
CA VAL A 905 45.02 -3.98 10.18
C VAL A 905 44.95 -3.15 8.89
N GLY A 906 44.45 -3.73 7.79
CA GLY A 906 44.18 -3.01 6.54
C GLY A 906 43.34 -3.83 5.57
N VAL A 907 42.72 -3.16 4.59
CA VAL A 907 41.85 -3.78 3.58
C VAL A 907 42.20 -3.27 2.18
N ILE A 908 42.38 -4.19 1.24
CA ILE A 908 42.48 -3.93 -0.19
C ILE A 908 41.16 -4.38 -0.83
N ILE A 909 40.54 -3.53 -1.65
CA ILE A 909 39.32 -3.86 -2.40
C ILE A 909 39.65 -3.81 -3.89
N TYR A 910 39.30 -4.86 -4.64
CA TYR A 910 39.51 -4.92 -6.09
C TYR A 910 38.24 -5.33 -6.84
N SER A 911 38.07 -4.82 -8.06
CA SER A 911 37.03 -5.29 -8.98
C SER A 911 37.52 -6.53 -9.71
N ASP A 912 36.82 -7.64 -9.58
CA ASP A 912 37.12 -8.90 -10.29
C ASP A 912 36.36 -8.90 -11.63
N PRO A 913 37.03 -9.06 -12.79
CA PRO A 913 36.37 -9.14 -14.10
C PRO A 913 35.23 -10.18 -14.18
N ALA A 914 35.31 -11.27 -13.41
CA ALA A 914 34.26 -12.28 -13.35
C ALA A 914 32.95 -11.77 -12.73
N ASP A 915 32.96 -10.65 -12.01
CA ASP A 915 31.74 -9.99 -11.49
C ASP A 915 31.03 -9.12 -12.55
N TYR A 916 31.63 -8.92 -13.74
CA TYR A 916 31.15 -8.01 -14.78
C TYR A 916 30.93 -8.68 -16.14
N THR A 917 31.11 -10.00 -16.27
CA THR A 917 30.81 -10.72 -17.50
C THR A 917 29.30 -10.83 -17.72
N TRP A 918 28.76 -10.01 -18.61
CA TRP A 918 27.46 -10.27 -19.22
C TRP A 918 27.51 -11.60 -20.00
N PRO A 919 26.40 -12.38 -20.04
CA PRO A 919 26.36 -13.59 -20.84
C PRO A 919 26.62 -13.24 -22.31
N GLN A 920 27.58 -13.91 -22.94
CA GLN A 920 27.79 -13.83 -24.38
C GLN A 920 26.63 -14.56 -25.09
N GLU A 921 25.59 -13.82 -25.48
CA GLU A 921 24.59 -14.36 -26.39
C GLU A 921 25.19 -14.66 -27.77
N ASP A 922 24.75 -15.77 -28.36
CA ASP A 922 25.28 -16.37 -29.58
C ASP A 922 25.30 -15.36 -30.74
N SER A 923 26.45 -15.27 -31.42
CA SER A 923 26.69 -14.37 -32.54
C SER A 923 25.96 -14.83 -33.81
N ARG A 924 24.63 -14.74 -33.84
CA ARG A 924 23.82 -14.93 -35.06
C ARG A 924 22.54 -14.07 -35.08
N THR A 925 22.64 -12.99 -35.87
CA THR A 925 21.53 -12.26 -36.52
C THR A 925 20.42 -11.66 -35.64
N PHE A 926 20.63 -10.42 -35.18
CA PHE A 926 19.52 -9.48 -35.00
C PHE A 926 18.96 -9.05 -36.37
N PRO A 927 17.62 -8.98 -36.56
CA PRO A 927 17.03 -8.60 -37.84
C PRO A 927 17.08 -7.09 -38.07
N THR A 928 17.63 -6.67 -39.22
CA THR A 928 17.67 -5.27 -39.65
C THR A 928 16.30 -4.77 -40.14
N ARG A 929 15.59 -4.03 -39.29
CA ARG A 929 14.50 -3.10 -39.65
C ARG A 929 14.51 -1.91 -38.67
N GLY A 930 14.68 -0.66 -39.07
CA GLY A 930 15.09 -0.12 -40.38
C GLY A 930 15.37 1.39 -40.28
N GLY A 931 16.35 1.87 -41.06
CA GLY A 931 16.55 3.26 -41.49
C GLY A 931 16.42 4.43 -40.49
N CYS A 932 17.58 4.97 -40.05
CA CYS A 932 17.86 6.40 -40.21
C CYS A 932 19.36 6.59 -40.51
N PRO A 933 19.78 7.31 -41.56
CA PRO A 933 21.13 7.18 -42.12
C PRO A 933 22.18 8.10 -41.49
N LEU A 934 23.39 7.57 -41.29
CA LEU A 934 24.61 8.36 -41.08
C LEU A 934 25.09 8.97 -42.42
N ALA A 935 25.58 10.21 -42.37
CA ALA A 935 26.39 10.81 -43.43
C ALA A 935 27.89 10.63 -43.12
N ALA A 936 28.67 10.28 -44.14
CA ALA A 936 30.09 9.87 -44.09
C ALA A 936 31.05 10.97 -43.55
N HIS A 937 32.24 10.63 -43.02
CA HIS A 937 33.40 10.30 -43.86
C HIS A 937 34.65 9.80 -43.09
N ARG A 938 35.37 8.82 -43.72
CA ARG A 938 36.85 8.62 -43.77
C ARG A 938 37.62 8.40 -42.45
N GLU A 939 38.76 7.70 -42.40
CA GLU A 939 39.48 6.77 -43.29
C GLU A 939 40.39 5.93 -42.37
N ALA A 940 40.69 4.67 -42.69
CA ALA A 940 41.71 3.89 -41.96
C ALA A 940 43.12 4.23 -42.48
N PRO A 941 44.20 3.89 -41.75
CA PRO A 941 44.86 2.62 -42.10
C PRO A 941 45.60 1.85 -40.98
N SER A 942 45.94 0.61 -41.35
CA SER A 942 47.10 -0.22 -40.92
C SER A 942 47.21 -0.74 -39.48
N SER A 943 47.05 -2.07 -39.38
CA SER A 943 47.75 -2.95 -38.44
C SER A 943 49.25 -3.08 -38.79
N PRO A 944 50.12 -3.71 -37.95
CA PRO A 944 50.19 -5.18 -37.92
C PRO A 944 50.45 -5.83 -36.54
N GLU A 945 50.13 -7.14 -36.48
CA GLU A 945 50.83 -8.26 -35.78
C GLU A 945 51.19 -8.13 -34.27
N VAL A 946 50.54 -8.92 -33.39
CA VAL A 946 50.87 -10.31 -33.01
C VAL A 946 52.12 -10.43 -32.13
N GLU A 947 51.95 -10.80 -30.86
CA GLU A 947 52.54 -12.02 -30.30
C GLU A 947 51.85 -12.45 -28.99
N THR A 948 51.83 -13.76 -28.77
CA THR A 948 51.28 -14.43 -27.58
C THR A 948 52.32 -14.50 -26.46
N HIS A 949 51.93 -14.29 -25.21
CA HIS A 949 52.38 -15.10 -24.07
C HIS A 949 51.44 -15.01 -22.86
#